data_AF-A0A7S2N217-F1
#
_entry.id   AF-A0A7S2N217-F1
#
_cell.length_a   1.000
_cell.length_b   1.000
_cell.length_c   1.000
_cell.angle_alpha   90.00
_cell.angle_beta   90.00
_cell.angle_gamma   90.00
#
_symmetry.space_group_name_H-M   'P 1'
#
loop_
_entity.id
_entity.type
_entity.pdbx_description
1 polymer ?
#
loop_
_entity_poly.entity_id
_entity_poly.type
_entity_poly.pdbx_seq_one_letter_code
_entity_poly.pdbx_strand_id
1 'polypeptide(L)'
;MQFQIDCEGVQSSGWPSRYYAAVLKLSGRLRSVRQYAFAIKIANPEVFMPSHVQEWSITTYTSQREEIDETYHTAPLNLRQVVPRSFGLYQYQPLQIDVLQSFFLAISSNLPASVTGATAWVAIGGIHLPTDAPCQLKVIAPSLYRWEYLMREFLYRPNEVNPLLPNGGRLPDNSQLVTATLPAGFIPTPRVEPFNEIQAEAITNYLAGQRYGLAAKVRVPDQPNTASINAFIVQCGQSEDSLVSRRLAAVLEPPHVAALVDAHVAYRTNIVGQPSHLRLRVRTTTAVRATGALVVRGPAGYTAAPTCVAASTTPSVNEELVSARSLLLEYEGLVNEAAQKQQGFGEESPEFLALNAQVTSKYDRLVAVVRETWTRRKQALALPLDMGCFFQPQSETQPFVQLTLQIGFPNVDSDARLAEFARRHARDLFPSDQRGESYLPVGLYEFELDVHNPTAIASNEVQEVSDAELSESSHATAPRGCGAERCWMYSTFKAPYSDRSLADRSAFARGTAIVERMSEASLVGLTADQRNAIQRNDRPTQPNQLVFSFQLNRTVDPTLPAQTLIGESLPAAQTIILRGPHGFEFPADCAVATARDEVFGGSAFWPDLAGFSNWTSETGAVTMCDGVGNVATITVVGPMGLLPGVRYVFRVDIRMNPVATPWRNYWSVEFYGQRSYDEVGNPIGTRHAEASEPFPGFEIWTFSDVLVVPRTTERSSALADGVVRNPISVLFTTHSAVPSGGGAV
;
A
#
# COMPACT_ATOMS: atom_id res chain seq x y z
N MET A 1 6.85 -1.73 2.46
CA MET A 1 8.22 -1.48 2.94
C MET A 1 8.40 -2.19 4.26
N GLN A 2 9.37 -3.10 4.37
CA GLN A 2 9.89 -3.54 5.67
C GLN A 2 10.89 -2.46 6.10
N PHE A 3 10.55 -1.69 7.13
CA PHE A 3 11.52 -0.83 7.78
C PHE A 3 12.30 -1.70 8.76
N GLN A 4 13.62 -1.78 8.57
CA GLN A 4 14.49 -2.41 9.55
C GLN A 4 14.65 -1.41 10.71
N ILE A 5 14.19 -1.81 11.89
CA ILE A 5 14.34 -1.02 13.12
C ILE A 5 15.60 -1.53 13.82
N ASP A 6 16.47 -0.62 14.25
CA ASP A 6 17.63 -0.96 15.05
C ASP A 6 17.18 -1.55 16.39
N CYS A 7 17.67 -2.75 16.68
CA CYS A 7 17.34 -3.53 17.86
C CYS A 7 18.62 -3.77 18.67
N GLU A 8 18.61 -3.37 19.94
CA GLU A 8 19.71 -3.62 20.87
C GLU A 8 19.26 -4.66 21.91
N GLY A 9 19.95 -5.80 21.95
CA GLY A 9 19.78 -6.79 23.02
C GLY A 9 20.48 -6.29 24.28
N VAL A 10 19.74 -6.20 25.39
CA VAL A 10 20.25 -5.72 26.67
C VAL A 10 20.15 -6.81 27.72
N GLN A 11 21.30 -7.11 28.34
CA GLN A 11 21.42 -7.93 29.55
C GLN A 11 22.07 -7.01 30.59
N SER A 12 21.29 -6.32 31.44
CA SER A 12 21.86 -5.27 32.28
C SER A 12 21.02 -4.91 33.51
N SER A 13 21.74 -4.71 34.62
CA SER A 13 21.30 -4.15 35.91
C SER A 13 20.85 -2.68 35.86
N GLY A 14 20.86 -2.04 34.69
CA GLY A 14 20.47 -0.63 34.49
C GLY A 14 19.01 -0.39 34.09
N TRP A 15 18.21 -1.46 33.94
CA TRP A 15 16.78 -1.39 33.68
C TRP A 15 16.04 -1.96 34.89
N PRO A 16 15.34 -1.13 35.69
CA PRO A 16 14.91 -1.49 37.04
C PRO A 16 13.91 -2.66 37.12
N SER A 17 13.31 -3.09 36.00
CA SER A 17 12.24 -4.10 35.98
C SER A 17 12.58 -5.43 35.27
N ARG A 18 13.64 -5.55 34.42
CA ARG A 18 13.83 -6.77 33.58
C ARG A 18 15.30 -7.16 33.30
N TYR A 19 15.60 -8.46 33.40
CA TYR A 19 16.95 -9.04 33.26
C TYR A 19 17.39 -9.30 31.80
N TYR A 20 16.43 -9.51 30.88
CA TYR A 20 16.66 -9.73 29.44
C TYR A 20 15.61 -8.98 28.62
N ALA A 21 16.03 -8.10 27.71
CA ALA A 21 15.13 -7.34 26.85
C ALA A 21 15.73 -7.05 25.47
N ALA A 22 14.86 -6.82 24.49
CA ALA A 22 15.20 -6.26 23.19
C ALA A 22 14.60 -4.84 23.11
N VAL A 23 15.45 -3.82 22.97
CA VAL A 23 15.01 -2.42 22.93
C VAL A 23 14.92 -1.97 21.47
N LEU A 24 13.72 -1.54 21.08
CA LEU A 24 13.42 -1.00 19.75
C LEU A 24 13.35 0.52 19.84
N LYS A 25 14.25 1.23 19.13
CA LYS A 25 14.24 2.69 19.08
C LYS A 25 13.22 3.18 18.06
N LEU A 26 12.27 3.98 18.52
CA LEU A 26 11.24 4.57 17.66
C LEU A 26 11.79 5.82 16.94
N SER A 27 11.53 5.94 15.64
CA SER A 27 11.80 7.16 14.85
C SER A 27 10.63 8.16 14.84
N GLY A 28 9.53 7.83 15.53
CA GLY A 28 8.31 8.63 15.65
C GLY A 28 7.50 8.21 16.88
N ARG A 29 6.27 8.72 17.00
CA ARG A 29 5.38 8.41 18.13
C ARG A 29 4.47 7.21 17.86
N LEU A 30 4.20 6.42 18.90
CA LEU A 30 3.04 5.53 18.93
C LEU A 30 1.81 6.37 19.26
N ARG A 31 0.78 6.34 18.41
CA ARG A 31 -0.50 7.02 18.64
C ARG A 31 -1.42 6.10 19.44
N SER A 32 -2.23 6.68 20.30
CA SER A 32 -3.25 5.93 21.05
C SER A 32 -4.24 5.25 20.09
N VAL A 33 -4.79 4.10 20.51
CA VAL A 33 -5.83 3.34 19.77
C VAL A 33 -5.40 2.90 18.36
N ARG A 34 -4.09 2.84 18.08
CA ARG A 34 -3.55 2.29 16.84
C ARG A 34 -2.87 0.95 17.10
N GLN A 35 -3.01 0.04 16.15
CA GLN A 35 -2.33 -1.24 16.18
C GLN A 35 -0.94 -1.12 15.55
N TYR A 36 0.04 -1.68 16.23
CA TYR A 36 1.43 -1.74 15.78
C TYR A 36 1.90 -3.20 15.78
N ALA A 37 2.82 -3.53 14.88
CA ALA A 37 3.42 -4.84 14.78
C ALA A 37 4.88 -4.72 14.36
N PHE A 38 5.72 -5.63 14.85
CA PHE A 38 7.12 -5.76 14.46
C PHE A 38 7.54 -7.22 14.55
N ALA A 39 8.64 -7.58 13.89
CA ALA A 39 9.24 -8.90 13.97
C ALA A 39 10.69 -8.78 14.45
N ILE A 40 11.08 -9.66 15.36
CA ILE A 40 12.46 -9.76 15.87
C ILE A 40 12.97 -11.17 15.65
N LYS A 41 14.28 -11.30 15.38
CA LYS A 41 14.95 -12.59 15.36
C LYS A 41 15.58 -12.85 16.73
N ILE A 42 15.32 -14.01 17.29
CA ILE A 42 15.84 -14.43 18.60
C ILE A 42 16.50 -15.81 18.49
N ALA A 43 17.43 -16.11 19.39
CA ALA A 43 17.93 -17.46 19.61
C ALA A 43 17.18 -18.09 20.77
N ASN A 44 16.69 -19.32 20.57
CA ASN A 44 16.04 -20.09 21.62
C ASN A 44 17.10 -20.74 22.54
N PRO A 45 16.87 -20.82 23.86
CA PRO A 45 17.78 -21.51 24.76
C PRO A 45 17.67 -23.04 24.59
N GLU A 46 18.72 -23.77 24.96
CA GLU A 46 18.79 -25.23 24.84
C GLU A 46 17.90 -25.97 25.87
N VAL A 47 17.53 -25.29 26.96
CA VAL A 47 16.74 -25.85 28.07
C VAL A 47 15.39 -25.16 28.16
N PHE A 48 14.32 -25.94 28.34
CA PHE A 48 12.99 -25.40 28.64
C PHE A 48 12.84 -25.11 30.13
N MET A 49 12.38 -23.90 30.45
CA MET A 49 11.93 -23.50 31.78
C MET A 49 10.45 -23.14 31.73
N PRO A 50 9.64 -23.48 32.75
CA PRO A 50 8.22 -23.09 32.79
C PRO A 50 7.98 -21.58 32.66
N SER A 51 8.92 -20.73 33.06
CA SER A 51 8.85 -19.27 32.87
C SER A 51 8.79 -18.85 31.40
N HIS A 52 9.33 -19.65 30.47
CA HIS A 52 9.32 -19.34 29.03
C HIS A 52 7.91 -19.23 28.45
N VAL A 53 6.89 -19.81 29.11
CA VAL A 53 5.48 -19.69 28.69
C VAL A 53 4.74 -18.50 29.33
N GLN A 54 5.35 -17.75 30.26
CA GLN A 54 4.66 -16.77 31.12
C GLN A 54 5.30 -15.37 31.22
N GLU A 55 6.46 -15.12 30.60
CA GLU A 55 7.22 -13.87 30.84
C GLU A 55 7.38 -12.96 29.62
N TRP A 56 6.76 -13.27 28.48
CA TRP A 56 6.81 -12.41 27.30
C TRP A 56 5.97 -11.16 27.53
N SER A 57 6.55 -9.97 27.49
CA SER A 57 5.81 -8.71 27.66
C SER A 57 6.28 -7.65 26.67
N ILE A 58 5.50 -6.57 26.56
CA ILE A 58 5.89 -5.36 25.85
C ILE A 58 5.65 -4.18 26.78
N THR A 59 6.65 -3.31 26.89
CA THR A 59 6.58 -2.06 27.67
C THR A 59 7.02 -0.91 26.79
N THR A 60 6.27 0.20 26.80
CA THR A 60 6.62 1.45 26.11
C THR A 60 7.28 2.41 27.08
N TYR A 61 8.26 3.17 26.58
CA TYR A 61 9.04 4.10 27.38
C TYR A 61 9.07 5.49 26.76
N THR A 62 9.18 6.53 27.60
CA THR A 62 9.56 7.87 27.17
C THR A 62 11.03 7.91 26.74
N SER A 63 11.47 9.00 26.10
CA SER A 63 12.89 9.23 25.80
C SER A 63 13.76 9.30 27.06
N GLN A 64 13.15 9.58 28.22
CA GLN A 64 13.80 9.60 29.53
C GLN A 64 13.73 8.24 30.24
N ARG A 65 13.24 7.19 29.57
CA ARG A 65 13.08 5.81 30.07
C ARG A 65 12.02 5.66 31.18
N GLU A 66 11.03 6.51 31.20
CA GLU A 66 9.87 6.34 32.07
C GLU A 66 8.87 5.38 31.40
N GLU A 67 8.39 4.37 32.12
CA GLU A 67 7.39 3.42 31.61
C GLU A 67 6.04 4.14 31.39
N ILE A 68 5.42 3.93 30.24
CA ILE A 68 4.11 4.53 29.88
C ILE A 68 3.02 3.46 29.92
N ASP A 69 3.11 2.47 29.03
CA ASP A 69 2.16 1.35 28.93
C ASP A 69 2.92 0.02 29.02
N GLU A 70 2.30 -0.98 29.63
CA GLU A 70 2.82 -2.36 29.67
C GLU A 70 1.71 -3.36 29.37
N THR A 71 2.07 -4.50 28.77
CA THR A 71 1.18 -5.65 28.68
C THR A 71 0.81 -6.17 30.07
N TYR A 72 -0.48 -6.14 30.41
CA TYR A 72 -1.00 -6.58 31.72
C TYR A 72 -0.72 -8.05 32.06
N HIS A 73 -0.62 -8.92 31.05
CA HIS A 73 -0.25 -10.33 31.17
C HIS A 73 0.82 -10.69 30.14
N THR A 74 1.36 -11.90 30.22
CA THR A 74 2.22 -12.41 29.14
C THR A 74 1.52 -12.24 27.79
N ALA A 75 2.26 -11.77 26.79
CA ALA A 75 1.80 -11.66 25.41
C ALA A 75 1.33 -13.05 24.95
N PRO A 76 0.03 -13.25 24.69
CA PRO A 76 -0.49 -14.56 24.37
C PRO A 76 -0.13 -14.93 22.93
N LEU A 77 0.07 -16.22 22.67
CA LEU A 77 0.27 -16.69 21.30
C LEU A 77 -1.00 -16.52 20.44
N ASN A 78 -2.18 -16.56 21.07
CA ASN A 78 -3.48 -16.39 20.40
C ASN A 78 -4.33 -15.38 21.18
N LEU A 79 -4.92 -14.40 20.48
CA LEU A 79 -5.46 -13.13 21.03
C LEU A 79 -6.51 -13.27 22.13
N ARG A 80 -7.16 -14.43 22.27
CA ARG A 80 -8.29 -14.65 23.19
C ARG A 80 -8.17 -15.95 23.98
N GLN A 81 -6.95 -16.43 24.23
CA GLN A 81 -6.73 -17.59 25.09
C GLN A 81 -7.33 -17.36 26.48
N VAL A 82 -8.02 -18.37 27.01
CA VAL A 82 -8.64 -18.34 28.35
C VAL A 82 -7.60 -18.04 29.44
N VAL A 83 -6.39 -18.60 29.28
CA VAL A 83 -5.23 -18.31 30.12
C VAL A 83 -4.13 -17.78 29.20
N PRO A 84 -3.72 -16.50 29.33
CA PRO A 84 -2.65 -15.94 28.51
C PRO A 84 -1.36 -16.74 28.71
N ARG A 85 -0.88 -17.41 27.66
CA ARG A 85 0.41 -18.12 27.64
C ARG A 85 1.11 -17.84 26.30
N SER A 86 2.43 -17.73 26.34
CA SER A 86 3.25 -17.62 25.12
C SER A 86 3.45 -19.01 24.47
N PHE A 87 4.35 -19.09 23.50
CA PHE A 87 4.64 -20.32 22.73
C PHE A 87 5.55 -21.33 23.47
N GLY A 88 6.43 -20.89 24.38
CA GLY A 88 7.41 -21.76 25.05
C GLY A 88 8.44 -22.36 24.10
N LEU A 89 9.01 -23.53 24.43
CA LEU A 89 9.99 -24.23 23.57
C LEU A 89 9.52 -25.65 23.25
N TYR A 90 10.01 -26.17 22.13
CA TYR A 90 9.69 -27.51 21.63
C TYR A 90 10.97 -28.25 21.25
N GLN A 91 10.95 -29.56 21.40
CA GLN A 91 12.08 -30.42 21.10
C GLN A 91 12.43 -30.46 19.61
N TYR A 92 11.40 -30.40 18.75
CA TYR A 92 11.55 -30.51 17.31
C TYR A 92 10.77 -29.41 16.57
N GLN A 93 11.41 -28.88 15.55
CA GLN A 93 10.82 -28.08 14.50
C GLN A 93 11.23 -28.70 13.16
N PRO A 94 10.29 -28.94 12.23
CA PRO A 94 10.64 -29.41 10.89
C PRO A 94 11.59 -28.44 10.22
N LEU A 95 12.59 -28.96 9.50
CA LEU A 95 13.49 -28.10 8.75
C LEU A 95 12.70 -27.33 7.68
N GLN A 96 13.19 -26.16 7.29
CA GLN A 96 12.52 -25.36 6.28
C GLN A 96 12.36 -26.11 4.94
N ILE A 97 13.29 -27.02 4.63
CA ILE A 97 13.18 -27.92 3.46
C ILE A 97 12.04 -28.93 3.62
N ASP A 98 11.80 -29.45 4.83
CA ASP A 98 10.70 -30.38 5.10
C ASP A 98 9.35 -29.70 4.96
N VAL A 99 9.23 -28.44 5.43
CA VAL A 99 8.00 -27.64 5.22
C VAL A 99 7.70 -27.40 3.73
N LEU A 100 8.72 -27.43 2.87
CA LEU A 100 8.56 -27.26 1.42
C LEU A 100 8.35 -28.57 0.66
N GLN A 101 8.68 -29.72 1.26
CA GLN A 101 8.75 -31.00 0.54
C GLN A 101 7.96 -32.14 1.17
N SER A 102 7.74 -32.13 2.49
CA SER A 102 7.23 -33.28 3.23
C SER A 102 6.23 -32.93 4.33
N PHE A 103 6.01 -31.65 4.63
CA PHE A 103 5.00 -31.14 5.57
C PHE A 103 4.24 -29.96 4.96
N PHE A 104 3.03 -30.23 4.43
CA PHE A 104 2.27 -29.26 3.64
C PHE A 104 0.99 -28.79 4.32
N LEU A 105 0.61 -27.56 3.97
CA LEU A 105 -0.70 -26.96 4.18
C LEU A 105 -1.35 -26.70 2.81
N ALA A 106 -2.60 -27.11 2.65
CA ALA A 106 -3.41 -26.79 1.50
C ALA A 106 -4.74 -26.17 1.93
N ILE A 107 -5.18 -25.15 1.21
CA ILE A 107 -6.49 -24.51 1.40
C ILE A 107 -7.23 -24.57 0.07
N SER A 108 -8.45 -25.11 0.06
CA SER A 108 -9.21 -25.31 -1.18
C SER A 108 -9.66 -24.02 -1.86
N SER A 109 -9.79 -22.94 -1.10
CA SER A 109 -10.10 -21.60 -1.59
C SER A 109 -9.56 -20.55 -0.63
N ASN A 110 -8.86 -19.54 -1.16
CA ASN A 110 -8.41 -18.38 -0.39
C ASN A 110 -9.38 -17.20 -0.47
N LEU A 111 -10.46 -17.33 -1.25
CA LEU A 111 -11.52 -16.33 -1.31
C LEU A 111 -12.32 -16.32 0.01
N PRO A 112 -12.67 -15.14 0.54
CA PRO A 112 -13.46 -15.03 1.75
C PRO A 112 -14.80 -15.74 1.68
N ALA A 113 -15.27 -16.25 2.82
CA ALA A 113 -16.56 -16.94 2.90
C ALA A 113 -17.76 -16.03 2.58
N SER A 114 -17.62 -14.71 2.78
CA SER A 114 -18.64 -13.73 2.36
C SER A 114 -18.84 -13.66 0.85
N VAL A 115 -17.79 -13.98 0.09
CA VAL A 115 -17.81 -13.98 -1.39
C VAL A 115 -18.26 -15.34 -1.92
N THR A 116 -17.74 -16.43 -1.36
CA THR A 116 -18.04 -17.79 -1.84
C THR A 116 -19.37 -18.34 -1.32
N GLY A 117 -19.92 -17.77 -0.24
CA GLY A 117 -21.07 -18.32 0.47
C GLY A 117 -20.80 -19.65 1.18
N ALA A 118 -19.53 -20.09 1.27
CA ALA A 118 -19.16 -21.40 1.81
C ALA A 118 -17.81 -21.40 2.53
N THR A 119 -17.61 -22.35 3.44
CA THR A 119 -16.32 -22.62 4.10
C THR A 119 -15.35 -23.36 3.17
N ALA A 120 -14.05 -23.16 3.39
CA ALA A 120 -12.98 -23.80 2.63
C ALA A 120 -12.39 -24.99 3.41
N TRP A 121 -11.90 -26.01 2.70
CA TRP A 121 -11.13 -27.09 3.30
C TRP A 121 -9.71 -26.62 3.59
N VAL A 122 -9.22 -26.90 4.80
CA VAL A 122 -7.82 -26.82 5.18
C VAL A 122 -7.32 -28.24 5.39
N ALA A 123 -6.31 -28.66 4.65
CA ALA A 123 -5.65 -29.95 4.80
C ALA A 123 -4.19 -29.74 5.23
N ILE A 124 -3.77 -30.47 6.25
CA ILE A 124 -2.41 -30.48 6.78
C ILE A 124 -1.92 -31.93 6.71
N GLY A 125 -0.75 -32.18 6.12
CA GLY A 125 -0.17 -33.51 6.08
C GLY A 125 1.34 -33.50 6.25
N GLY A 126 1.90 -34.65 6.59
CA GLY A 126 3.33 -34.78 6.87
C GLY A 126 3.72 -34.58 8.34
N ILE A 127 2.74 -34.57 9.26
CA ILE A 127 2.99 -34.50 10.69
C ILE A 127 3.71 -35.80 11.10
N HIS A 128 4.96 -35.70 11.53
CA HIS A 128 5.76 -36.85 11.94
C HIS A 128 6.58 -36.52 13.19
N LEU A 129 6.82 -37.52 14.03
CA LEU A 129 7.70 -37.42 15.19
C LEU A 129 8.91 -38.33 14.99
N PRO A 130 10.12 -37.92 15.44
CA PRO A 130 11.34 -38.71 15.29
C PRO A 130 11.36 -39.96 16.19
N THR A 131 10.57 -39.97 17.26
CA THR A 131 10.46 -41.08 18.22
C THR A 131 9.01 -41.33 18.58
N ASP A 132 8.66 -42.57 18.94
CA ASP A 132 7.36 -42.91 19.49
C ASP A 132 7.06 -42.05 20.72
N ALA A 133 5.94 -41.34 20.71
CA ALA A 133 5.61 -40.44 21.81
C ALA A 133 4.11 -40.19 21.96
N PRO A 134 3.63 -40.09 23.22
CA PRO A 134 2.32 -39.53 23.51
C PRO A 134 2.31 -38.03 23.20
N CYS A 135 1.22 -37.55 22.61
CA CYS A 135 1.06 -36.14 22.26
C CYS A 135 -0.40 -35.71 22.20
N GLN A 136 -0.68 -34.51 22.73
CA GLN A 136 -1.91 -33.78 22.45
C GLN A 136 -1.67 -32.81 21.29
N LEU A 137 -2.35 -33.04 20.16
CA LEU A 137 -2.27 -32.21 18.98
C LEU A 137 -3.12 -30.94 19.14
N LYS A 138 -2.55 -29.81 18.74
CA LYS A 138 -3.21 -28.50 18.71
C LYS A 138 -2.86 -27.81 17.39
N VAL A 139 -3.86 -27.19 16.76
CA VAL A 139 -3.67 -26.37 15.55
C VAL A 139 -4.34 -25.02 15.74
N ILE A 140 -3.54 -23.95 15.58
CA ILE A 140 -4.01 -22.56 15.64
C ILE A 140 -4.01 -22.03 14.21
N ALA A 141 -5.14 -21.55 13.74
CA ALA A 141 -5.27 -20.81 12.49
C ALA A 141 -4.99 -19.31 12.74
N PRO A 142 -4.65 -18.53 11.69
CA PRO A 142 -4.47 -17.09 11.83
C PRO A 142 -5.72 -16.45 12.47
N SER A 143 -5.57 -15.40 13.28
CA SER A 143 -6.62 -14.97 14.22
C SER A 143 -7.98 -14.60 13.64
N LEU A 144 -8.05 -14.22 12.36
CA LEU A 144 -9.32 -13.92 11.69
C LEU A 144 -9.99 -15.17 11.07
N TYR A 145 -9.26 -16.27 10.90
CA TYR A 145 -9.83 -17.53 10.44
C TYR A 145 -10.64 -18.17 11.56
N ARG A 146 -11.70 -18.87 11.19
CA ARG A 146 -12.55 -19.59 12.14
C ARG A 146 -12.74 -21.02 11.69
N TRP A 147 -12.41 -21.99 12.53
CA TRP A 147 -12.77 -23.39 12.29
C TRP A 147 -14.29 -23.53 12.38
N GLU A 148 -14.89 -24.02 11.31
CA GLU A 148 -16.34 -24.12 11.18
C GLU A 148 -16.67 -25.40 10.40
N TYR A 149 -16.80 -26.49 11.16
CA TYR A 149 -17.06 -27.83 10.65
C TYR A 149 -17.93 -28.63 11.62
N LEU A 150 -18.69 -29.58 11.09
CA LEU A 150 -19.33 -30.65 11.86
C LEU A 150 -18.30 -31.75 12.13
N MET A 151 -18.43 -32.50 13.23
CA MET A 151 -17.48 -33.59 13.57
C MET A 151 -17.24 -34.57 12.41
N ARG A 152 -18.28 -34.94 11.65
CA ARG A 152 -18.17 -35.82 10.47
C ARG A 152 -17.35 -35.25 9.31
N GLU A 153 -17.10 -33.94 9.33
CA GLU A 153 -16.31 -33.21 8.34
C GLU A 153 -14.85 -33.05 8.77
N PHE A 154 -14.46 -33.63 9.91
CA PHE A 154 -13.05 -33.74 10.28
C PHE A 154 -12.46 -35.03 9.70
N LEU A 155 -11.56 -34.89 8.74
CA LEU A 155 -10.91 -35.98 8.01
C LEU A 155 -9.54 -36.25 8.63
N TYR A 156 -9.19 -37.52 8.80
CA TYR A 156 -7.94 -37.90 9.49
C TYR A 156 -7.37 -39.25 9.03
N ARG A 157 -8.02 -39.89 8.05
CA ARG A 157 -7.51 -41.11 7.43
C ARG A 157 -6.74 -40.77 6.15
N PRO A 158 -5.72 -41.57 5.78
CA PRO A 158 -4.92 -41.34 4.57
C PRO A 158 -5.75 -41.16 3.29
N ASN A 159 -6.76 -42.01 3.07
CA ASN A 159 -7.62 -41.97 1.89
C ASN A 159 -8.58 -40.76 1.84
N GLU A 160 -8.78 -40.08 2.98
CA GLU A 160 -9.63 -38.89 3.08
C GLU A 160 -8.80 -37.60 2.93
N VAL A 161 -7.59 -37.57 3.51
CA VAL A 161 -6.73 -36.37 3.56
C VAL A 161 -5.85 -36.22 2.32
N ASN A 162 -5.22 -37.30 1.83
CA ASN A 162 -4.32 -37.24 0.67
C ASN A 162 -4.98 -36.59 -0.58
N PRO A 163 -6.25 -36.86 -0.94
CA PRO A 163 -6.90 -36.20 -2.07
C PRO A 163 -7.01 -34.67 -1.97
N LEU A 164 -6.96 -34.11 -0.75
CA LEU A 164 -7.04 -32.65 -0.51
C LEU A 164 -5.67 -31.97 -0.47
N LEU A 165 -4.60 -32.75 -0.49
CA LEU A 165 -3.22 -32.27 -0.48
C LEU A 165 -2.69 -32.12 -1.93
N PRO A 166 -1.63 -31.32 -2.14
CA PRO A 166 -1.01 -31.18 -3.46
C PRO A 166 -0.62 -32.53 -4.04
N ASN A 167 -0.81 -32.72 -5.36
CA ASN A 167 -0.54 -33.97 -6.07
C ASN A 167 -1.25 -35.21 -5.47
N GLY A 168 -2.39 -35.01 -4.81
CA GLY A 168 -3.10 -36.09 -4.12
C GLY A 168 -2.28 -36.71 -2.99
N GLY A 169 -1.46 -35.89 -2.31
CA GLY A 169 -0.59 -36.31 -1.20
C GLY A 169 0.61 -37.13 -1.64
N ARG A 170 1.01 -37.12 -2.92
CA ARG A 170 2.20 -37.84 -3.38
C ARG A 170 3.45 -36.97 -3.31
N LEU A 171 4.52 -37.54 -2.75
CA LEU A 171 5.86 -36.97 -2.74
C LEU A 171 6.62 -37.25 -4.05
N PRO A 172 7.74 -36.53 -4.30
CA PRO A 172 8.60 -36.78 -5.46
C PRO A 172 9.13 -38.21 -5.57
N ASP A 173 9.26 -38.91 -4.45
CA ASP A 173 9.67 -40.32 -4.36
C ASP A 173 8.50 -41.31 -4.51
N ASN A 174 7.31 -40.84 -4.91
CA ASN A 174 6.03 -41.56 -4.97
C ASN A 174 5.47 -42.06 -3.63
N SER A 175 6.10 -41.75 -2.50
CA SER A 175 5.53 -42.06 -1.18
C SER A 175 4.33 -41.14 -0.85
N GLN A 176 3.47 -41.56 0.08
CA GLN A 176 2.31 -40.78 0.51
C GLN A 176 2.69 -39.83 1.65
N LEU A 177 2.17 -38.60 1.61
CA LEU A 177 2.36 -37.57 2.63
C LEU A 177 1.65 -37.94 3.93
N VAL A 178 0.55 -38.69 3.84
CA VAL A 178 -0.16 -39.27 4.98
C VAL A 178 -0.15 -40.79 4.80
N THR A 179 0.56 -41.48 5.69
CA THR A 179 0.73 -42.95 5.66
C THR A 179 -0.09 -43.65 6.73
N ALA A 180 -0.48 -42.95 7.79
CA ALA A 180 -1.23 -43.51 8.91
C ALA A 180 -2.43 -42.65 9.29
N THR A 181 -3.45 -43.31 9.82
CA THR A 181 -4.60 -42.65 10.44
C THR A 181 -4.15 -41.95 11.72
N LEU A 182 -4.57 -40.70 11.91
CA LEU A 182 -4.32 -39.97 13.16
C LEU A 182 -4.79 -40.82 14.36
N PRO A 183 -3.94 -41.09 15.38
CA PRO A 183 -4.31 -41.93 16.51
C PRO A 183 -5.45 -41.24 17.29
N ALA A 184 -6.66 -41.79 17.16
CA ALA A 184 -7.90 -41.14 17.56
C ALA A 184 -8.19 -41.31 19.06
N GLY A 185 -8.52 -40.20 19.71
CA GLY A 185 -9.06 -40.14 21.08
C GLY A 185 -10.01 -38.95 21.23
N PHE A 186 -10.98 -38.82 20.31
CA PHE A 186 -11.87 -37.68 20.02
C PHE A 186 -11.35 -36.70 18.95
N ILE A 187 -12.28 -36.29 18.07
CA ILE A 187 -12.09 -35.32 16.99
C ILE A 187 -11.81 -33.96 17.64
N PRO A 188 -10.71 -33.26 17.28
CA PRO A 188 -10.44 -31.92 17.78
C PRO A 188 -11.67 -31.03 17.62
N THR A 189 -12.00 -30.24 18.64
CA THR A 189 -13.14 -29.31 18.61
C THR A 189 -12.64 -27.86 18.64
N PRO A 190 -13.34 -26.93 17.97
CA PRO A 190 -13.00 -25.51 18.06
C PRO A 190 -13.20 -24.99 19.49
N ARG A 191 -12.16 -24.40 20.13
CA ARG A 191 -12.17 -24.14 21.59
C ARG A 191 -12.17 -22.68 22.01
N VAL A 192 -11.50 -21.80 21.27
CA VAL A 192 -11.20 -20.43 21.73
C VAL A 192 -11.87 -19.43 20.80
N GLU A 193 -12.86 -18.66 21.25
CA GLU A 193 -13.48 -17.57 20.46
C GLU A 193 -12.37 -16.65 19.93
N PRO A 194 -12.23 -16.44 18.60
CA PRO A 194 -13.23 -16.55 17.54
C PRO A 194 -13.34 -17.94 16.87
N PHE A 195 -12.96 -19.00 17.58
CA PHE A 195 -12.86 -20.39 17.16
C PHE A 195 -11.75 -20.66 16.13
N ASN A 196 -10.62 -19.96 16.26
CA ASN A 196 -9.43 -20.14 15.40
C ASN A 196 -8.49 -21.25 15.88
N GLU A 197 -8.82 -21.97 16.95
CA GLU A 197 -8.01 -23.03 17.54
C GLU A 197 -8.78 -24.34 17.64
N ILE A 198 -8.16 -25.43 17.19
CA ILE A 198 -8.62 -26.81 17.43
C ILE A 198 -7.60 -27.56 18.30
N GLN A 199 -8.11 -28.36 19.23
CA GLN A 199 -7.27 -29.15 20.14
C GLN A 199 -7.88 -30.54 20.34
N ALA A 200 -7.03 -31.58 20.23
CA ALA A 200 -7.41 -32.96 20.55
C ALA A 200 -7.74 -33.10 22.04
N GLU A 201 -8.78 -33.87 22.39
CA GLU A 201 -9.22 -33.99 23.79
C GLU A 201 -8.30 -34.88 24.62
N ALA A 202 -7.71 -35.90 23.99
CA ALA A 202 -6.81 -36.85 24.64
C ALA A 202 -5.39 -36.75 24.09
N ILE A 203 -4.43 -37.11 24.95
CA ILE A 203 -3.05 -37.42 24.56
C ILE A 203 -3.06 -38.80 23.89
N THR A 204 -2.52 -38.91 22.68
CA THR A 204 -2.47 -40.18 21.93
C THR A 204 -1.06 -40.51 21.46
N ASN A 205 -0.78 -41.79 21.22
CA ASN A 205 0.56 -42.26 20.84
C ASN A 205 0.78 -42.14 19.33
N TYR A 206 1.76 -41.34 18.95
CA TYR A 206 2.27 -41.19 17.59
C TYR A 206 3.48 -42.11 17.44
N LEU A 207 3.53 -42.85 16.32
CA LEU A 207 4.60 -43.78 16.02
C LEU A 207 5.65 -43.10 15.14
N ALA A 208 6.92 -43.37 15.44
CA ALA A 208 8.05 -42.98 14.61
C ALA A 208 7.94 -43.62 13.23
N GLY A 209 8.40 -42.89 12.22
CA GLY A 209 8.36 -43.34 10.81
C GLY A 209 6.98 -43.28 10.16
N GLN A 210 5.91 -42.93 10.90
CA GLN A 210 4.60 -42.66 10.32
C GLN A 210 4.42 -41.16 10.04
N ARG A 211 3.68 -40.86 8.97
CA ARG A 211 3.25 -39.51 8.64
C ARG A 211 1.74 -39.40 8.76
N TYR A 212 1.30 -38.44 9.56
CA TYR A 212 -0.09 -38.19 9.86
C TYR A 212 -0.57 -36.92 9.16
N GLY A 213 -1.89 -36.78 9.06
CA GLY A 213 -2.52 -35.59 8.50
C GLY A 213 -3.96 -35.47 8.97
N LEU A 214 -4.51 -34.28 8.74
CA LEU A 214 -5.88 -33.93 9.04
C LEU A 214 -6.43 -32.97 8.00
N ALA A 215 -7.75 -32.94 7.83
CA ALA A 215 -8.41 -31.86 7.12
C ALA A 215 -9.74 -31.48 7.78
N ALA A 216 -10.05 -30.19 7.80
CA ALA A 216 -11.29 -29.67 8.34
C ALA A 216 -11.70 -28.37 7.64
N LYS A 217 -12.96 -27.97 7.78
CA LYS A 217 -13.46 -26.74 7.17
C LYS A 217 -13.14 -25.51 8.01
N VAL A 218 -12.76 -24.44 7.33
CA VAL A 218 -12.48 -23.12 7.90
C VAL A 218 -13.29 -22.06 7.17
N ARG A 219 -13.76 -21.06 7.91
CA ARG A 219 -14.26 -19.82 7.36
C ARG A 219 -13.07 -18.89 7.10
N VAL A 220 -12.80 -18.65 5.82
CA VAL A 220 -11.76 -17.71 5.38
C VAL A 220 -12.23 -16.29 5.65
N PRO A 221 -11.41 -15.44 6.30
CA PRO A 221 -11.81 -14.10 6.67
C PRO A 221 -11.93 -13.18 5.47
N ASP A 222 -12.63 -12.09 5.74
CA ASP A 222 -12.99 -11.02 4.83
C ASP A 222 -11.82 -10.08 4.47
N GLN A 223 -10.79 -10.07 5.31
CA GLN A 223 -9.61 -9.24 5.15
C GLN A 223 -8.37 -10.05 5.48
N PRO A 224 -7.21 -9.70 4.90
CA PRO A 224 -5.94 -10.27 5.34
C PRO A 224 -5.73 -10.04 6.83
N ASN A 225 -5.09 -11.01 7.49
CA ASN A 225 -4.86 -10.93 8.92
C ASN A 225 -3.85 -9.83 9.28
N THR A 226 -4.33 -8.76 9.91
CA THR A 226 -3.50 -7.69 10.49
C THR A 226 -3.37 -7.82 12.01
N ALA A 227 -4.16 -8.70 12.63
CA ALA A 227 -4.25 -8.83 14.07
C ALA A 227 -3.23 -9.83 14.66
N SER A 228 -2.75 -10.77 13.86
CA SER A 228 -1.66 -11.70 14.22
C SER A 228 -0.87 -12.10 12.98
N ILE A 229 0.16 -12.93 13.15
CA ILE A 229 0.90 -13.51 12.03
C ILE A 229 -0.05 -14.30 11.12
N ASN A 230 0.17 -14.22 9.80
CA ASN A 230 -0.55 -15.04 8.84
C ASN A 230 0.08 -16.44 8.78
N ALA A 231 -0.13 -17.26 9.80
CA ALA A 231 0.39 -18.62 9.85
C ALA A 231 -0.54 -19.60 10.58
N PHE A 232 -0.54 -20.85 10.14
CA PHE A 232 -1.07 -21.97 10.89
C PHE A 232 0.04 -22.52 11.80
N ILE A 233 -0.25 -22.65 13.08
CA ILE A 233 0.70 -23.15 14.08
C ILE A 233 0.24 -24.54 14.52
N VAL A 234 1.06 -25.55 14.23
CA VAL A 234 0.82 -26.94 14.65
C VAL A 234 1.70 -27.23 15.86
N GLN A 235 1.10 -27.70 16.95
CA GLN A 235 1.78 -27.98 18.21
C GLN A 235 1.43 -29.36 18.74
N CYS A 236 2.41 -29.97 19.41
CA CYS A 236 2.31 -31.28 20.00
C CYS A 236 2.91 -31.25 21.42
N GLY A 237 2.06 -31.45 22.43
CA GLY A 237 2.45 -31.39 23.85
C GLY A 237 2.49 -29.99 24.46
N GLN A 238 1.71 -29.03 23.95
CA GLN A 238 1.73 -27.63 24.42
C GLN A 238 1.40 -27.45 25.91
N SER A 239 0.60 -28.34 26.48
CA SER A 239 0.18 -28.36 27.89
C SER A 239 1.23 -28.96 28.84
N GLU A 240 2.31 -29.50 28.31
CA GLU A 240 3.34 -30.21 29.08
C GLU A 240 4.43 -29.26 29.60
N ASP A 241 4.97 -29.61 30.77
CA ASP A 241 5.94 -28.81 31.52
C ASP A 241 7.40 -29.25 31.32
N SER A 242 7.66 -30.17 30.38
CA SER A 242 9.03 -30.64 30.05
C SER A 242 9.32 -30.56 28.56
N LEU A 243 10.57 -30.26 28.19
CA LEU A 243 10.98 -30.22 26.78
C LEU A 243 10.74 -31.56 26.07
N VAL A 244 10.99 -32.68 26.77
CA VAL A 244 10.81 -34.04 26.23
C VAL A 244 9.34 -34.31 25.93
N SER A 245 8.39 -33.73 26.67
CA SER A 245 6.97 -33.90 26.38
C SER A 245 6.44 -32.90 25.33
N ARG A 246 7.12 -31.76 25.13
CA ARG A 246 6.80 -30.72 24.11
C ARG A 246 7.45 -31.07 22.77
N ARG A 247 6.93 -32.08 22.10
CA ARG A 247 7.62 -32.77 20.99
C ARG A 247 7.80 -31.93 19.73
N LEU A 248 6.75 -31.28 19.23
CA LEU A 248 6.75 -30.66 17.89
C LEU A 248 6.08 -29.30 17.93
N ALA A 249 6.71 -28.32 17.28
CA ALA A 249 6.03 -27.12 16.80
C ALA A 249 6.40 -26.87 15.34
N ALA A 250 5.40 -26.52 14.53
CA ALA A 250 5.59 -26.13 13.14
C ALA A 250 4.75 -24.89 12.83
N VAL A 251 5.29 -24.04 11.96
CA VAL A 251 4.62 -22.85 11.44
C VAL A 251 4.48 -23.05 9.94
N LEU A 252 3.24 -23.06 9.46
CA LEU A 252 2.88 -23.27 8.07
C LEU A 252 2.24 -21.97 7.54
N GLU A 253 2.85 -21.36 6.54
CA GLU A 253 2.32 -20.12 5.94
C GLU A 253 1.23 -20.46 4.91
N PRO A 254 -0.03 -20.05 5.14
CA PRO A 254 -1.06 -20.16 4.12
C PRO A 254 -0.81 -19.13 3.01
N PRO A 255 -1.36 -19.36 1.80
CA PRO A 255 -1.53 -18.28 0.84
C PRO A 255 -2.26 -17.09 1.46
N HIS A 256 -2.01 -15.89 0.96
CA HIS A 256 -2.76 -14.71 1.38
C HIS A 256 -4.25 -14.88 1.07
N VAL A 257 -5.09 -14.34 1.95
CA VAL A 257 -6.52 -14.17 1.71
C VAL A 257 -6.68 -13.38 0.41
N ALA A 258 -7.48 -13.92 -0.52
CA ALA A 258 -7.74 -13.30 -1.81
C ALA A 258 -8.72 -12.13 -1.62
N ALA A 259 -8.19 -10.98 -1.19
CA ALA A 259 -8.91 -9.75 -0.93
C ALA A 259 -8.03 -8.56 -1.29
N LEU A 260 -8.56 -7.63 -2.08
CA LEU A 260 -7.85 -6.40 -2.41
C LEU A 260 -7.63 -5.57 -1.14
N VAL A 261 -6.46 -4.92 -1.05
CA VAL A 261 -6.11 -4.05 0.07
C VAL A 261 -5.50 -2.74 -0.41
N ASP A 262 -5.33 -1.77 0.49
CA ASP A 262 -4.74 -0.46 0.20
C ASP A 262 -5.43 0.32 -0.94
N ALA A 263 -6.73 0.10 -1.11
CA ALA A 263 -7.55 0.84 -2.07
C ALA A 263 -7.62 2.32 -1.70
N HIS A 264 -7.25 3.19 -2.65
CA HIS A 264 -7.20 4.63 -2.42
C HIS A 264 -7.46 5.40 -3.71
N VAL A 265 -8.16 6.53 -3.60
CA VAL A 265 -8.39 7.46 -4.72
C VAL A 265 -7.88 8.84 -4.33
N ALA A 266 -6.86 9.30 -5.04
CA ALA A 266 -6.42 10.69 -5.02
C ALA A 266 -6.94 11.43 -6.26
N TYR A 267 -6.95 12.75 -6.18
CA TYR A 267 -7.38 13.63 -7.26
C TYR A 267 -6.53 14.89 -7.28
N ARG A 268 -6.46 15.58 -8.43
CA ARG A 268 -5.83 16.89 -8.53
C ARG A 268 -6.74 18.02 -8.05
N THR A 269 -7.99 18.01 -8.49
CA THR A 269 -9.01 18.98 -8.07
C THR A 269 -10.37 18.29 -8.00
N ASN A 270 -11.22 18.76 -7.10
CA ASN A 270 -12.60 18.32 -6.92
C ASN A 270 -13.61 19.44 -7.24
N ILE A 271 -13.19 20.48 -7.95
CA ILE A 271 -14.07 21.56 -8.40
C ILE A 271 -15.09 21.01 -9.40
N VAL A 272 -16.36 21.38 -9.22
CA VAL A 272 -17.48 21.03 -10.11
C VAL A 272 -17.18 21.33 -11.59
N GLY A 273 -17.40 20.35 -12.46
CA GLY A 273 -17.25 20.45 -13.92
C GLY A 273 -15.81 20.64 -14.44
N GLN A 274 -14.81 20.77 -13.57
CA GLN A 274 -13.43 21.01 -14.00
C GLN A 274 -12.71 19.71 -14.43
N PRO A 275 -11.79 19.78 -15.41
CA PRO A 275 -10.85 18.70 -15.68
C PRO A 275 -10.02 18.37 -14.44
N SER A 276 -9.86 17.09 -14.17
CA SER A 276 -9.09 16.57 -13.05
C SER A 276 -8.30 15.34 -13.46
N HIS A 277 -7.35 14.97 -12.60
CA HIS A 277 -6.59 13.74 -12.73
C HIS A 277 -6.88 12.89 -11.51
N LEU A 278 -7.46 11.72 -11.72
CA LEU A 278 -7.62 10.72 -10.68
C LEU A 278 -6.38 9.86 -10.61
N ARG A 279 -5.93 9.58 -9.39
CA ARG A 279 -4.89 8.59 -9.12
C ARG A 279 -5.50 7.45 -8.32
N LEU A 280 -5.51 6.28 -8.93
CA LEU A 280 -6.14 5.08 -8.41
C LEU A 280 -5.05 4.15 -7.92
N ARG A 281 -5.16 3.69 -6.67
CA ARG A 281 -4.19 2.81 -6.04
C ARG A 281 -4.89 1.61 -5.42
N VAL A 282 -4.36 0.41 -5.66
CA VAL A 282 -4.87 -0.83 -5.06
C VAL A 282 -3.75 -1.88 -5.00
N ARG A 283 -3.74 -2.70 -3.96
CA ARG A 283 -2.87 -3.89 -3.88
C ARG A 283 -3.69 -5.14 -4.17
N THR A 284 -3.24 -5.90 -5.17
CA THR A 284 -3.76 -7.25 -5.45
C THR A 284 -3.07 -8.26 -4.56
N THR A 285 -3.82 -9.29 -4.15
CA THR A 285 -3.32 -10.47 -3.41
C THR A 285 -3.25 -11.71 -4.28
N THR A 286 -4.02 -11.75 -5.36
CA THR A 286 -4.02 -12.80 -6.37
C THR A 286 -3.53 -12.26 -7.70
N ALA A 287 -2.69 -13.02 -8.40
CA ALA A 287 -2.31 -12.67 -9.77
C ALA A 287 -3.49 -12.88 -10.73
N VAL A 288 -3.72 -11.95 -11.65
CA VAL A 288 -4.82 -12.01 -12.61
C VAL A 288 -4.26 -12.39 -13.98
N ARG A 289 -4.74 -13.49 -14.57
CA ARG A 289 -4.25 -14.02 -15.86
C ARG A 289 -4.82 -13.28 -17.07
N ALA A 290 -4.28 -13.57 -18.25
CA ALA A 290 -4.76 -13.07 -19.53
C ALA A 290 -6.26 -13.30 -19.67
N THR A 291 -6.96 -12.32 -20.24
CA THR A 291 -8.42 -12.21 -20.34
C THR A 291 -9.18 -11.92 -19.05
N GLY A 292 -8.51 -11.89 -17.89
CA GLY A 292 -9.05 -11.33 -16.65
C GLY A 292 -9.06 -9.79 -16.67
N ALA A 293 -9.54 -9.18 -15.58
CA ALA A 293 -9.66 -7.72 -15.49
C ALA A 293 -9.49 -7.18 -14.07
N LEU A 294 -9.01 -5.94 -13.98
CA LEU A 294 -9.16 -5.05 -12.83
C LEU A 294 -10.23 -4.01 -13.17
N VAL A 295 -11.28 -3.94 -12.36
CA VAL A 295 -12.42 -3.03 -12.58
C VAL A 295 -12.48 -2.05 -11.42
N VAL A 296 -12.61 -0.77 -11.73
CA VAL A 296 -12.83 0.30 -10.78
C VAL A 296 -14.18 0.95 -11.05
N ARG A 297 -15.11 0.86 -10.09
CA ARG A 297 -16.42 1.52 -10.15
C ARG A 297 -16.39 2.75 -9.26
N GLY A 298 -16.88 3.86 -9.79
CA GLY A 298 -16.90 5.14 -9.09
C GLY A 298 -18.28 5.78 -9.05
N PRO A 299 -18.43 6.89 -8.30
CA PRO A 299 -19.67 7.64 -8.24
C PRO A 299 -20.11 8.17 -9.62
N ALA A 300 -21.41 8.41 -9.76
CA ALA A 300 -22.01 9.09 -10.91
C ALA A 300 -21.38 10.46 -11.21
N GLY A 301 -21.45 10.86 -12.48
CA GLY A 301 -21.16 12.21 -13.00
C GLY A 301 -19.76 12.42 -13.59
N TYR A 302 -18.79 11.54 -13.34
CA TYR A 302 -17.46 11.66 -13.97
C TYR A 302 -17.53 11.31 -15.46
N THR A 303 -16.74 12.00 -16.28
CA THR A 303 -16.61 11.70 -17.72
C THR A 303 -15.15 11.61 -18.13
N ALA A 304 -14.84 10.73 -19.09
CA ALA A 304 -13.51 10.55 -19.65
C ALA A 304 -13.63 10.03 -21.09
N ALA A 305 -12.50 9.97 -21.81
CA ALA A 305 -12.45 9.30 -23.11
C ALA A 305 -12.77 7.80 -22.95
N PRO A 306 -13.55 7.18 -23.87
CA PRO A 306 -13.99 5.79 -23.75
C PRO A 306 -12.82 4.80 -23.80
N THR A 307 -11.77 5.12 -24.54
CA THR A 307 -10.46 4.49 -24.42
C THR A 307 -9.57 5.37 -23.58
N CYS A 308 -8.93 4.79 -22.56
CA CYS A 308 -8.01 5.49 -21.68
C CYS A 308 -6.58 4.98 -21.84
N VAL A 309 -5.62 5.77 -21.37
CA VAL A 309 -4.23 5.33 -21.23
C VAL A 309 -3.93 5.30 -19.75
N ALA A 310 -3.90 4.11 -19.17
CA ALA A 310 -3.46 3.93 -17.80
C ALA A 310 -1.93 4.06 -17.77
N ALA A 311 -1.43 5.25 -17.40
CA ALA A 311 0.00 5.49 -17.26
C ALA A 311 0.47 4.98 -15.88
N SER A 312 1.61 4.28 -15.86
CA SER A 312 2.32 4.03 -14.59
C SER A 312 2.76 5.36 -13.99
N THR A 313 2.72 5.49 -12.66
CA THR A 313 3.14 6.73 -11.98
C THR A 313 4.65 6.97 -11.97
N THR A 314 5.44 6.04 -12.53
CA THR A 314 6.89 6.22 -12.79
C THR A 314 7.13 6.74 -14.22
N PRO A 315 7.48 8.03 -14.42
CA PRO A 315 7.66 8.62 -15.75
C PRO A 315 8.77 7.94 -16.57
N SER A 316 9.86 7.53 -15.92
CA SER A 316 11.00 6.87 -16.59
C SER A 316 10.59 5.60 -17.33
N VAL A 317 9.67 4.83 -16.74
CA VAL A 317 9.17 3.58 -17.34
C VAL A 317 8.32 3.86 -18.58
N ASN A 318 7.52 4.93 -18.59
CA ASN A 318 6.69 5.26 -19.75
C ASN A 318 7.53 5.80 -20.92
N GLU A 319 8.54 6.64 -20.64
CA GLU A 319 9.48 7.14 -21.66
C GLU A 319 10.30 6.02 -22.29
N GLU A 320 10.81 5.09 -21.47
CA GLU A 320 11.50 3.88 -21.94
C GLU A 320 10.61 3.02 -22.84
N LEU A 321 9.32 2.89 -22.49
CA LEU A 321 8.36 2.16 -23.32
C LEU A 321 8.11 2.84 -24.66
N VAL A 322 8.02 4.16 -24.70
CA VAL A 322 7.93 4.91 -25.96
C VAL A 322 9.18 4.66 -26.80
N SER A 323 10.36 4.66 -26.19
CA SER A 323 11.62 4.33 -26.87
C SER A 323 11.62 2.89 -27.41
N ALA A 324 11.19 1.91 -26.62
CA ALA A 324 11.10 0.52 -27.02
C ALA A 324 10.09 0.29 -28.16
N ARG A 325 8.95 0.99 -28.14
CA ARG A 325 7.96 0.99 -29.24
C ARG A 325 8.56 1.54 -30.53
N SER A 326 9.24 2.68 -30.47
CA SER A 326 9.90 3.27 -31.64
C SER A 326 10.93 2.32 -32.24
N LEU A 327 11.76 1.72 -31.38
CA LEU A 327 12.78 0.75 -31.82
C LEU A 327 12.18 -0.52 -32.43
N LEU A 328 11.05 -1.00 -31.90
CA LEU A 328 10.35 -2.15 -32.48
C LEU A 328 9.84 -1.82 -33.89
N LEU A 329 9.18 -0.68 -34.07
CA LEU A 329 8.64 -0.26 -35.36
C LEU A 329 9.76 -0.04 -36.39
N GLU A 330 10.89 0.55 -35.98
CA GLU A 330 12.08 0.69 -36.82
C GLU A 330 12.66 -0.67 -37.23
N TYR A 331 12.78 -1.60 -36.28
CA TYR A 331 13.26 -2.96 -36.55
C TYR A 331 12.35 -3.69 -37.54
N GLU A 332 11.04 -3.65 -37.34
CA GLU A 332 10.07 -4.28 -38.25
C GLU A 332 10.11 -3.66 -39.65
N GLY A 333 10.29 -2.34 -39.75
CA GLY A 333 10.50 -1.63 -41.01
C GLY A 333 11.72 -2.16 -41.76
N LEU A 334 12.86 -2.31 -41.08
CA LEU A 334 14.10 -2.83 -41.68
C LEU A 334 13.98 -4.30 -42.08
N VAL A 335 13.29 -5.14 -41.29
CA VAL A 335 13.04 -6.55 -41.64
C VAL A 335 12.21 -6.65 -42.91
N ASN A 336 11.16 -5.82 -43.05
CA ASN A 336 10.33 -5.80 -44.24
C ASN A 336 11.12 -5.32 -45.47
N GLU A 337 11.96 -4.30 -45.33
CA GLU A 337 12.83 -3.83 -46.42
C GLU A 337 13.86 -4.89 -46.82
N ALA A 338 14.44 -5.60 -45.83
CA ALA A 338 15.39 -6.68 -46.08
C ALA A 338 14.75 -7.84 -46.83
N ALA A 339 13.53 -8.23 -46.46
CA ALA A 339 12.77 -9.27 -47.14
C ALA A 339 12.44 -8.88 -48.59
N GLN A 340 12.10 -7.62 -48.86
CA GLN A 340 11.86 -7.12 -50.22
C GLN A 340 13.13 -7.13 -51.06
N LYS A 341 14.27 -6.68 -50.51
CA LYS A 341 15.56 -6.69 -51.24
C LYS A 341 16.09 -8.10 -51.48
N GLN A 342 15.87 -9.02 -50.55
CA GLN A 342 16.21 -10.44 -50.73
C GLN A 342 15.48 -11.03 -51.95
N GLN A 343 14.19 -10.72 -52.11
CA GLN A 343 13.39 -11.17 -53.23
C GLN A 343 13.78 -10.52 -54.57
N GLY A 344 14.27 -9.27 -54.55
CA GLY A 344 14.66 -8.53 -55.76
C GLY A 344 16.09 -8.78 -56.26
N PHE A 345 17.06 -8.81 -55.34
CA PHE A 345 18.49 -8.76 -55.66
C PHE A 345 19.28 -10.00 -55.19
N GLY A 346 18.64 -10.91 -54.44
CA GLY A 346 19.27 -12.09 -53.88
C GLY A 346 20.06 -11.83 -52.60
N GLU A 347 20.30 -12.92 -51.85
CA GLU A 347 20.92 -12.92 -50.52
C GLU A 347 22.40 -12.48 -50.50
N GLU A 348 23.07 -12.49 -51.64
CA GLU A 348 24.49 -12.09 -51.76
C GLU A 348 24.68 -10.63 -52.20
N SER A 349 23.60 -9.89 -52.46
CA SER A 349 23.73 -8.50 -52.88
C SER A 349 24.34 -7.63 -51.77
N PRO A 350 25.29 -6.72 -52.09
CA PRO A 350 25.91 -5.82 -51.10
C PRO A 350 24.87 -5.00 -50.32
N GLU A 351 23.78 -4.65 -50.99
CA GLU A 351 22.65 -3.88 -50.45
C GLU A 351 21.86 -4.69 -49.42
N PHE A 352 21.60 -5.98 -49.68
CA PHE A 352 20.98 -6.88 -48.72
C PHE A 352 21.90 -7.14 -47.53
N LEU A 353 23.20 -7.38 -47.75
CA LEU A 353 24.17 -7.63 -46.68
C LEU A 353 24.31 -6.43 -45.74
N ALA A 354 24.38 -5.20 -46.29
CA ALA A 354 24.43 -3.98 -45.50
C ALA A 354 23.14 -3.75 -44.70
N LEU A 355 21.98 -4.06 -45.29
CA LEU A 355 20.68 -3.94 -44.61
C LEU A 355 20.50 -5.01 -43.53
N ASN A 356 20.93 -6.25 -43.78
CA ASN A 356 20.89 -7.34 -42.81
C ASN A 356 21.81 -7.09 -41.60
N ALA A 357 22.96 -6.43 -41.81
CA ALA A 357 23.80 -5.97 -40.71
C ALA A 357 23.09 -4.91 -39.84
N GLN A 358 22.33 -4.00 -40.47
CA GLN A 358 21.50 -3.02 -39.73
C GLN A 358 20.36 -3.68 -38.97
N VAL A 359 19.67 -4.67 -39.57
CA VAL A 359 18.63 -5.48 -38.91
C VAL A 359 19.21 -6.15 -37.66
N THR A 360 20.38 -6.79 -37.78
CA THR A 360 21.06 -7.46 -36.66
C THR A 360 21.42 -6.47 -35.54
N SER A 361 22.04 -5.34 -35.90
CA SER A 361 22.39 -4.29 -34.92
C SER A 361 21.16 -3.72 -34.20
N LYS A 362 20.06 -3.50 -34.92
CA LYS A 362 18.80 -3.02 -34.35
C LYS A 362 18.13 -4.07 -33.49
N TYR A 363 18.16 -5.34 -33.89
CA TYR A 363 17.67 -6.46 -33.09
C TYR A 363 18.40 -6.55 -31.74
N ASP A 364 19.74 -6.53 -31.73
CA ASP A 364 20.53 -6.59 -30.50
C ASP A 364 20.21 -5.41 -29.57
N ARG A 365 20.11 -4.20 -30.13
CA ARG A 365 19.71 -3.00 -29.38
C ARG A 365 18.29 -3.13 -28.82
N LEU A 366 17.34 -3.63 -29.62
CA LEU A 366 15.95 -3.83 -29.19
C LEU A 366 15.87 -4.85 -28.05
N VAL A 367 16.59 -5.99 -28.15
CA VAL A 367 16.66 -6.99 -27.07
C VAL A 367 17.21 -6.38 -25.79
N ALA A 368 18.30 -5.61 -25.87
CA ALA A 368 18.89 -4.95 -24.70
C ALA A 368 17.91 -3.98 -24.03
N VAL A 369 17.31 -3.08 -24.81
CA VAL A 369 16.33 -2.09 -24.31
C VAL A 369 15.11 -2.80 -23.71
N VAL A 370 14.54 -3.79 -24.41
CA VAL A 370 13.37 -4.53 -23.92
C VAL A 370 13.66 -5.25 -22.60
N ARG A 371 14.81 -5.92 -22.47
CA ARG A 371 15.19 -6.60 -21.22
C ARG A 371 15.34 -5.62 -20.06
N GLU A 372 15.99 -4.49 -20.30
CA GLU A 372 16.18 -3.46 -19.29
C GLU A 372 14.84 -2.86 -18.85
N THR A 373 14.01 -2.44 -19.81
CA THR A 373 12.69 -1.87 -19.57
C THR A 373 11.77 -2.86 -18.84
N TRP A 374 11.76 -4.15 -19.22
CA TRP A 374 10.96 -5.16 -18.52
C TRP A 374 11.45 -5.43 -17.09
N THR A 375 12.77 -5.41 -16.88
CA THR A 375 13.36 -5.57 -15.54
C THR A 375 12.93 -4.43 -14.63
N ARG A 376 13.06 -3.18 -15.10
CA ARG A 376 12.61 -1.99 -14.33
C ARG A 376 11.09 -2.00 -14.11
N ARG A 377 10.31 -2.42 -15.10
CA ARG A 377 8.83 -2.57 -14.96
C ARG A 377 8.45 -3.55 -13.88
N LYS A 378 9.12 -4.71 -13.82
CA LYS A 378 8.91 -5.71 -12.77
C LYS A 378 9.26 -5.16 -11.39
N GLN A 379 10.37 -4.42 -11.28
CA GLN A 379 10.78 -3.77 -10.04
C GLN A 379 9.80 -2.66 -9.61
N ALA A 380 9.24 -1.91 -10.57
CA ALA A 380 8.28 -0.83 -10.34
C ALA A 380 6.82 -1.31 -10.19
N LEU A 381 6.54 -2.62 -10.34
CA LEU A 381 5.17 -3.16 -10.37
C LEU A 381 4.26 -2.43 -11.37
N ALA A 382 4.81 -2.05 -12.53
CA ALA A 382 4.07 -1.33 -13.55
C ALA A 382 2.98 -2.22 -14.19
N LEU A 383 1.83 -1.63 -14.54
CA LEU A 383 0.72 -2.30 -15.23
C LEU A 383 1.20 -2.95 -16.54
N PRO A 384 0.73 -4.16 -16.92
CA PRO A 384 1.11 -4.84 -18.17
C PRO A 384 0.89 -3.98 -19.42
N LEU A 385 1.74 -4.15 -20.44
CA LEU A 385 1.63 -3.38 -21.70
C LEU A 385 0.44 -3.81 -22.54
N ASP A 386 0.13 -5.09 -22.50
CA ASP A 386 -0.98 -5.71 -23.20
C ASP A 386 -2.30 -5.55 -22.43
N MET A 387 -2.53 -4.39 -21.83
CA MET A 387 -3.72 -4.11 -21.03
C MET A 387 -4.58 -3.05 -21.72
N GLY A 388 -5.83 -3.41 -21.99
CA GLY A 388 -6.85 -2.50 -22.52
C GLY A 388 -7.46 -1.69 -21.40
N CYS A 389 -7.75 -0.42 -21.66
CA CYS A 389 -8.35 0.49 -20.70
C CYS A 389 -9.61 1.09 -21.30
N PHE A 390 -10.75 0.80 -20.68
CA PHE A 390 -12.07 1.19 -21.14
C PHE A 390 -12.81 1.96 -20.04
N PHE A 391 -13.27 3.17 -20.35
CA PHE A 391 -14.12 3.96 -19.47
C PHE A 391 -15.56 3.93 -19.97
N GLN A 392 -16.46 3.48 -19.10
CA GLN A 392 -17.90 3.47 -19.33
C GLN A 392 -18.54 4.56 -18.47
N PRO A 393 -19.13 5.60 -19.09
CA PRO A 393 -19.84 6.63 -18.34
C PRO A 393 -21.13 6.05 -17.75
N GLN A 394 -21.75 6.82 -16.85
CA GLN A 394 -23.06 6.47 -16.30
C GLN A 394 -24.12 6.36 -17.40
N SER A 395 -25.09 5.48 -17.19
CA SER A 395 -26.28 5.30 -18.05
C SER A 395 -27.51 5.01 -17.19
N GLU A 396 -28.70 4.97 -17.80
CA GLU A 396 -29.94 4.59 -17.10
C GLU A 396 -29.86 3.19 -16.47
N THR A 397 -29.11 2.28 -17.09
CA THR A 397 -28.91 0.91 -16.62
C THR A 397 -27.70 0.76 -15.70
N GLN A 398 -26.87 1.79 -15.60
CA GLN A 398 -25.63 1.79 -14.84
C GLN A 398 -25.42 3.17 -14.15
N PRO A 399 -25.91 3.35 -12.91
CA PRO A 399 -25.89 4.64 -12.20
C PRO A 399 -24.50 4.99 -11.63
N PHE A 400 -23.43 4.44 -12.20
CA PHE A 400 -22.05 4.59 -11.76
C PHE A 400 -21.12 4.62 -12.98
N VAL A 401 -19.94 5.21 -12.80
CA VAL A 401 -18.89 5.12 -13.82
C VAL A 401 -18.08 3.85 -13.61
N GLN A 402 -17.60 3.24 -14.69
CA GLN A 402 -16.77 2.03 -14.63
C GLN A 402 -15.53 2.16 -15.50
N LEU A 403 -14.37 1.99 -14.88
CA LEU A 403 -13.10 1.80 -15.55
C LEU A 403 -12.77 0.30 -15.57
N THR A 404 -12.50 -0.25 -16.75
CA THR A 404 -12.09 -1.64 -16.92
C THR A 404 -10.69 -1.71 -17.50
N LEU A 405 -9.79 -2.35 -16.77
CA LEU A 405 -8.43 -2.66 -17.19
C LEU A 405 -8.37 -4.16 -17.53
N GLN A 406 -8.44 -4.50 -18.82
CA GLN A 406 -8.53 -5.88 -19.29
C GLN A 406 -7.17 -6.39 -19.76
N ILE A 407 -6.74 -7.54 -19.23
CA ILE A 407 -5.39 -8.08 -19.45
C ILE A 407 -5.37 -8.90 -20.74
N GLY A 408 -4.34 -8.74 -21.56
CA GLY A 408 -4.20 -9.41 -22.86
C GLY A 408 -4.98 -8.75 -24.01
N PHE A 409 -5.59 -7.57 -23.78
CA PHE A 409 -6.39 -6.84 -24.77
C PHE A 409 -5.86 -5.41 -24.97
N PRO A 410 -4.64 -5.23 -25.51
CA PRO A 410 -4.03 -3.89 -25.64
C PRO A 410 -4.89 -2.93 -26.46
N ASN A 411 -4.90 -1.66 -26.05
CA ASN A 411 -5.51 -0.57 -26.82
C ASN A 411 -4.71 -0.26 -28.11
N VAL A 412 -3.45 -0.70 -28.20
CA VAL A 412 -2.52 -0.42 -29.32
C VAL A 412 -1.83 -1.71 -29.77
N ASP A 413 -1.89 -2.01 -31.07
CA ASP A 413 -1.31 -3.24 -31.65
C ASP A 413 0.21 -3.37 -31.43
N SER A 414 0.96 -2.26 -31.46
CA SER A 414 2.39 -2.28 -31.18
C SER A 414 2.72 -2.76 -29.76
N ASP A 415 1.81 -2.58 -28.79
CA ASP A 415 2.00 -3.07 -27.43
C ASP A 415 1.85 -4.58 -27.33
N ALA A 416 0.92 -5.16 -28.11
CA ALA A 416 0.78 -6.61 -28.24
C ALA A 416 2.08 -7.22 -28.75
N ARG A 417 2.61 -6.66 -29.85
CA ARG A 417 3.84 -7.12 -30.50
C ARG A 417 5.07 -6.93 -29.63
N LEU A 418 5.19 -5.79 -28.94
CA LEU A 418 6.28 -5.54 -28.00
C LEU A 418 6.25 -6.50 -26.81
N ALA A 419 5.08 -6.76 -26.24
CA ALA A 419 4.92 -7.73 -25.16
C ALA A 419 5.26 -9.16 -25.60
N GLU A 420 4.88 -9.53 -26.83
CA GLU A 420 5.24 -10.82 -27.42
C GLU A 420 6.74 -10.94 -27.67
N PHE A 421 7.38 -9.89 -28.20
CA PHE A 421 8.83 -9.82 -28.36
C PHE A 421 9.55 -10.00 -27.02
N ALA A 422 9.11 -9.30 -25.97
CA ALA A 422 9.65 -9.44 -24.62
C ALA A 422 9.52 -10.88 -24.09
N ARG A 423 8.35 -11.51 -24.24
CA ARG A 423 8.16 -12.92 -23.83
C ARG A 423 9.07 -13.87 -24.58
N ARG A 424 9.35 -13.62 -25.87
CA ARG A 424 10.24 -14.47 -26.67
C ARG A 424 11.72 -14.31 -26.29
N HIS A 425 12.18 -13.09 -26.07
CA HIS A 425 13.61 -12.76 -25.94
C HIS A 425 14.08 -12.45 -24.52
N ALA A 426 13.17 -12.39 -23.54
CA ALA A 426 13.47 -12.16 -22.12
C ALA A 426 12.78 -13.21 -21.22
N ARG A 427 12.73 -14.48 -21.66
CA ARG A 427 12.02 -15.61 -21.00
C ARG A 427 12.39 -15.82 -19.53
N ASP A 428 13.62 -15.48 -19.16
CA ASP A 428 14.17 -15.55 -17.82
C ASP A 428 13.50 -14.57 -16.84
N LEU A 429 12.90 -13.48 -17.34
CA LEU A 429 12.20 -12.50 -16.52
C LEU A 429 10.79 -12.96 -16.10
N PHE A 430 10.26 -14.00 -16.76
CA PHE A 430 8.91 -14.56 -16.54
C PHE A 430 8.97 -15.89 -15.78
N PRO A 431 8.05 -16.14 -14.83
CA PRO A 431 7.91 -17.44 -14.17
C PRO A 431 7.71 -18.57 -15.18
N SER A 432 8.19 -19.78 -14.88
CA SER A 432 8.20 -20.92 -15.81
C SER A 432 6.82 -21.32 -16.32
N ASP A 433 5.78 -21.13 -15.51
CA ASP A 433 4.36 -21.35 -15.81
C ASP A 433 3.70 -20.16 -16.54
N GLN A 434 4.42 -19.06 -16.76
CA GLN A 434 3.89 -17.77 -17.23
C GLN A 434 4.66 -17.19 -18.42
N ARG A 435 5.51 -17.99 -19.08
CA ARG A 435 6.35 -17.55 -20.21
C ARG A 435 5.56 -17.22 -21.50
N GLY A 436 4.28 -17.56 -21.57
CA GLY A 436 3.45 -17.45 -22.78
C GLY A 436 2.25 -16.50 -22.70
N GLU A 437 1.89 -15.99 -21.52
CA GLU A 437 0.63 -15.26 -21.33
C GLU A 437 0.85 -13.91 -20.63
N SER A 438 -0.02 -12.95 -20.95
CA SER A 438 -0.18 -11.69 -20.21
C SER A 438 -0.73 -11.97 -18.82
N TYR A 439 -0.26 -11.25 -17.79
CA TYR A 439 -0.86 -11.34 -16.45
C TYR A 439 -0.54 -10.08 -15.64
N LEU A 440 -1.38 -9.80 -14.64
CA LEU A 440 -1.15 -8.80 -13.60
C LEU A 440 -0.63 -9.52 -12.35
N PRO A 441 0.66 -9.38 -11.98
CA PRO A 441 1.22 -9.98 -10.77
C PRO A 441 0.50 -9.60 -9.47
N VAL A 442 0.84 -10.27 -8.38
CA VAL A 442 0.53 -9.79 -7.02
C VAL A 442 1.37 -8.55 -6.76
N GLY A 443 0.75 -7.44 -6.34
CA GLY A 443 1.50 -6.19 -6.13
C GLY A 443 0.63 -4.98 -5.81
N LEU A 444 1.28 -3.89 -5.40
CA LEU A 444 0.67 -2.56 -5.29
C LEU A 444 0.71 -1.89 -6.67
N TYR A 445 -0.46 -1.55 -7.19
CA TYR A 445 -0.61 -0.86 -8.46
C TYR A 445 -1.09 0.56 -8.22
N GLU A 446 -0.51 1.49 -8.98
CA GLU A 446 -0.90 2.89 -9.01
C GLU A 446 -0.94 3.36 -10.46
N PHE A 447 -2.03 4.02 -10.83
CA PHE A 447 -2.24 4.53 -12.18
C PHE A 447 -3.08 5.80 -12.19
N GLU A 448 -2.88 6.62 -13.22
CA GLU A 448 -3.58 7.89 -13.39
C GLU A 448 -4.64 7.80 -14.50
N LEU A 449 -5.72 8.56 -14.35
CA LEU A 449 -6.80 8.73 -15.32
C LEU A 449 -7.19 10.20 -15.42
N ASP A 450 -7.23 10.72 -16.66
CA ASP A 450 -7.75 12.05 -16.95
C ASP A 450 -9.28 12.00 -17.03
N VAL A 451 -9.94 12.82 -16.23
CA VAL A 451 -11.41 12.87 -16.14
C VAL A 451 -11.91 14.31 -16.09
N HIS A 452 -13.20 14.52 -16.33
CA HIS A 452 -13.91 15.72 -15.88
C HIS A 452 -14.74 15.37 -14.65
N ASN A 453 -14.70 16.26 -13.67
CA ASN A 453 -15.52 16.15 -12.47
C ASN A 453 -17.02 16.28 -12.81
N PRO A 454 -17.91 15.72 -11.97
CA PRO A 454 -19.35 15.93 -12.08
C PRO A 454 -19.73 17.41 -12.19
N THR A 455 -20.80 17.69 -12.95
CA THR A 455 -21.32 19.05 -13.18
C THR A 455 -22.24 19.55 -12.05
N ALA A 456 -22.49 18.72 -11.04
CA ALA A 456 -23.25 19.08 -9.85
C ALA A 456 -22.38 18.98 -8.59
N ILE A 457 -22.57 19.95 -7.69
CA ILE A 457 -22.00 19.92 -6.34
C ILE A 457 -22.54 18.70 -5.61
N ALA A 458 -21.67 18.00 -4.89
CA ALA A 458 -22.04 16.81 -4.14
C ALA A 458 -21.19 16.68 -2.88
N SER A 459 -21.80 16.38 -1.75
CA SER A 459 -21.08 16.04 -0.52
C SER A 459 -20.43 14.64 -0.62
N ASN A 460 -19.53 14.35 0.32
CA ASN A 460 -19.01 13.00 0.52
C ASN A 460 -18.85 12.72 2.01
N GLU A 461 -19.96 12.73 2.71
CA GLU A 461 -19.96 12.58 4.16
C GLU A 461 -19.89 11.14 4.60
N VAL A 462 -19.47 10.94 5.85
CA VAL A 462 -19.46 9.61 6.48
C VAL A 462 -20.90 9.16 6.66
N GLN A 463 -21.21 7.97 6.17
CA GLN A 463 -22.49 7.31 6.40
C GLN A 463 -22.31 6.19 7.42
N GLU A 464 -23.23 6.09 8.39
CA GLU A 464 -23.39 4.89 9.20
C GLU A 464 -23.96 3.79 8.30
N VAL A 465 -23.09 2.92 7.80
CA VAL A 465 -23.50 1.77 6.99
C VAL A 465 -23.89 0.66 7.96
N SER A 466 -25.15 0.21 7.90
CA SER A 466 -25.57 -0.98 8.64
C SER A 466 -24.93 -2.24 8.02
N ASP A 467 -24.52 -3.21 8.85
CA ASP A 467 -23.83 -4.44 8.41
C ASP A 467 -24.60 -5.24 7.34
N ALA A 468 -25.91 -5.01 7.19
CA ALA A 468 -26.78 -5.67 6.22
C ALA A 468 -26.62 -5.16 4.76
N GLU A 469 -26.04 -3.97 4.54
CA GLU A 469 -25.90 -3.36 3.21
C GLU A 469 -24.57 -3.68 2.49
N LEU A 470 -23.67 -4.42 3.14
CA LEU A 470 -22.37 -4.85 2.59
C LEU A 470 -22.46 -6.07 1.64
N SER A 471 -23.69 -6.49 1.28
CA SER A 471 -23.95 -7.57 0.34
C SER A 471 -23.49 -7.17 -1.08
N GLU A 472 -22.38 -7.76 -1.56
CA GLU A 472 -21.79 -7.57 -2.89
C GLU A 472 -22.69 -8.06 -4.07
N SER A 473 -23.96 -8.42 -3.81
CA SER A 473 -24.76 -9.20 -4.76
C SER A 473 -25.47 -8.41 -5.85
N SER A 474 -25.46 -7.07 -5.85
CA SER A 474 -26.10 -6.29 -6.92
C SER A 474 -25.10 -5.49 -7.75
N HIS A 475 -24.83 -5.96 -8.97
CA HIS A 475 -24.05 -5.25 -9.98
C HIS A 475 -24.73 -3.96 -10.50
N ALA A 476 -25.91 -3.63 -10.00
CA ALA A 476 -26.79 -2.56 -10.49
C ALA A 476 -26.83 -1.32 -9.59
N THR A 477 -26.19 -1.35 -8.40
CA THR A 477 -26.22 -0.23 -7.46
C THR A 477 -24.86 0.46 -7.36
N ALA A 478 -24.88 1.75 -7.01
CA ALA A 478 -23.66 2.53 -6.80
C ALA A 478 -22.84 1.94 -5.64
N PRO A 479 -21.49 2.03 -5.67
CA PRO A 479 -20.66 1.51 -4.60
C PRO A 479 -21.04 2.07 -3.22
N ARG A 480 -21.35 1.18 -2.27
CA ARG A 480 -21.58 1.48 -0.84
C ARG A 480 -20.73 0.49 -0.05
N GLY A 481 -19.79 0.98 0.76
CA GLY A 481 -18.84 0.10 1.47
C GLY A 481 -17.59 0.79 2.03
N CYS A 482 -17.36 2.06 1.69
CA CYS A 482 -16.27 2.88 2.25
C CYS A 482 -16.68 3.72 3.48
N GLY A 483 -17.91 3.53 3.97
CA GLY A 483 -18.51 4.32 5.04
C GLY A 483 -18.72 5.80 4.67
N ALA A 484 -18.95 6.11 3.40
CA ALA A 484 -19.22 7.47 2.93
C ALA A 484 -20.22 7.50 1.77
N GLU A 485 -20.81 8.65 1.49
CA GLU A 485 -21.81 8.84 0.42
C GLU A 485 -21.27 8.52 -0.98
N ARG A 486 -19.98 8.78 -1.22
CA ARG A 486 -19.31 8.58 -2.51
C ARG A 486 -18.16 7.60 -2.34
N CYS A 487 -18.39 6.35 -2.69
CA CYS A 487 -17.37 5.31 -2.67
C CYS A 487 -16.87 4.95 -4.06
N TRP A 488 -15.62 4.53 -4.10
CA TRP A 488 -15.02 3.81 -5.20
C TRP A 488 -14.84 2.36 -4.80
N MET A 489 -15.10 1.44 -5.73
CA MET A 489 -14.93 0.01 -5.52
C MET A 489 -13.94 -0.53 -6.54
N TYR A 490 -13.00 -1.32 -6.06
CA TYR A 490 -12.01 -2.04 -6.84
C TYR A 490 -12.36 -3.52 -6.81
N SER A 491 -12.32 -4.18 -7.97
CA SER A 491 -12.58 -5.61 -8.09
C SER A 491 -11.62 -6.23 -9.09
N THR A 492 -11.12 -7.43 -8.82
CA THR A 492 -10.34 -8.23 -9.77
C THR A 492 -11.14 -9.45 -10.18
N PHE A 493 -11.06 -9.82 -11.46
CA PHE A 493 -11.80 -10.93 -12.03
C PHE A 493 -10.87 -11.95 -12.66
N LYS A 494 -11.15 -13.24 -12.42
CA LYS A 494 -10.45 -14.36 -13.05
C LYS A 494 -10.68 -14.35 -14.56
N ALA A 495 -9.78 -15.04 -15.25
CA ALA A 495 -9.88 -15.27 -16.68
C ALA A 495 -10.93 -16.37 -16.98
N PRO A 496 -11.83 -16.17 -17.97
CA PRO A 496 -12.09 -14.93 -18.69
C PRO A 496 -13.01 -13.98 -17.89
N TYR A 497 -12.81 -12.66 -18.08
CA TYR A 497 -13.63 -11.62 -17.43
C TYR A 497 -15.14 -11.77 -17.73
N SER A 498 -15.51 -12.38 -18.86
CA SER A 498 -16.90 -12.69 -19.22
C SER A 498 -17.65 -13.47 -18.14
N ASP A 499 -16.94 -14.32 -17.39
CA ASP A 499 -17.53 -15.19 -16.39
C ASP A 499 -17.83 -14.44 -15.08
N ARG A 500 -17.30 -13.22 -14.93
CA ARG A 500 -17.44 -12.35 -13.75
C ARG A 500 -17.12 -13.06 -12.43
N SER A 501 -16.25 -14.06 -12.46
CA SER A 501 -15.74 -14.73 -11.27
C SER A 501 -14.67 -13.88 -10.60
N LEU A 502 -14.87 -13.50 -9.33
CA LEU A 502 -13.91 -12.69 -8.59
C LEU A 502 -12.60 -13.45 -8.37
N ALA A 503 -11.47 -12.77 -8.59
CA ALA A 503 -10.15 -13.24 -8.22
C ALA A 503 -9.83 -12.91 -6.77
N ASP A 504 -10.24 -11.73 -6.31
CA ASP A 504 -10.14 -11.27 -4.93
C ASP A 504 -11.47 -10.64 -4.49
N ARG A 505 -11.74 -10.63 -3.18
CA ARG A 505 -12.81 -9.79 -2.60
C ARG A 505 -12.54 -8.32 -2.92
N SER A 506 -13.61 -7.58 -3.22
CA SER A 506 -13.51 -6.18 -3.61
C SER A 506 -13.01 -5.31 -2.46
N ALA A 507 -12.32 -4.22 -2.80
CA ALA A 507 -11.90 -3.20 -1.84
C ALA A 507 -12.60 -1.88 -2.13
N PHE A 508 -12.84 -1.10 -1.08
CA PHE A 508 -13.52 0.17 -1.17
C PHE A 508 -12.60 1.31 -0.76
N ALA A 509 -12.68 2.42 -1.48
CA ALA A 509 -11.99 3.66 -1.16
C ALA A 509 -13.01 4.80 -1.04
N ARG A 510 -12.78 5.71 -0.10
CA ARG A 510 -13.56 6.95 -0.01
C ARG A 510 -13.24 7.81 -1.24
N GLY A 511 -14.29 8.36 -1.85
CA GLY A 511 -14.16 9.37 -2.88
C GLY A 511 -13.91 10.75 -2.30
N THR A 512 -14.30 11.77 -3.07
CA THR A 512 -14.26 13.17 -2.65
C THR A 512 -15.62 13.82 -2.86
N ALA A 513 -15.90 14.83 -2.03
CA ALA A 513 -16.94 15.79 -2.33
C ALA A 513 -16.59 16.54 -3.62
N ILE A 514 -17.59 16.96 -4.38
CA ILE A 514 -17.49 17.86 -5.52
C ILE A 514 -17.95 19.22 -5.05
N VAL A 515 -17.06 20.20 -5.14
CA VAL A 515 -17.19 21.47 -4.41
C VAL A 515 -17.15 22.66 -5.34
N GLU A 516 -17.52 23.83 -4.80
CA GLU A 516 -17.42 25.09 -5.53
C GLU A 516 -15.97 25.54 -5.67
N ARG A 517 -15.74 26.46 -6.61
CA ARG A 517 -14.42 27.05 -6.82
C ARG A 517 -14.17 28.18 -5.80
N MET A 518 -13.01 28.13 -5.14
CA MET A 518 -12.48 29.26 -4.38
C MET A 518 -12.11 30.42 -5.30
N SER A 519 -12.27 31.64 -4.78
CA SER A 519 -11.92 32.84 -5.54
C SER A 519 -10.42 32.93 -5.82
N GLU A 520 -9.58 32.56 -4.85
CA GLU A 520 -8.12 32.60 -4.97
C GLU A 520 -7.44 31.62 -4.00
N ALA A 521 -6.34 31.01 -4.44
CA ALA A 521 -5.32 30.48 -3.53
C ALA A 521 -3.94 30.51 -4.20
N SER A 522 -2.88 30.67 -3.41
CA SER A 522 -1.51 30.69 -3.91
C SER A 522 -0.47 30.36 -2.85
N LEU A 523 0.71 29.92 -3.30
CA LEU A 523 1.92 29.91 -2.51
C LEU A 523 2.49 31.34 -2.48
N VAL A 524 2.68 31.90 -1.29
CA VAL A 524 3.14 33.29 -1.13
C VAL A 524 4.63 33.40 -1.46
N GLY A 525 4.97 34.33 -2.35
CA GLY A 525 6.35 34.70 -2.64
C GLY A 525 6.96 35.46 -1.46
N LEU A 526 8.11 35.00 -0.96
CA LEU A 526 8.78 35.57 0.21
C LEU A 526 10.04 36.34 -0.19
N THR A 527 10.30 37.47 0.47
CA THR A 527 11.57 38.20 0.37
C THR A 527 12.71 37.43 1.04
N ALA A 528 13.97 37.77 0.75
CA ALA A 528 15.12 37.10 1.37
C ALA A 528 15.09 37.19 2.91
N ASP A 529 14.71 38.34 3.46
CA ASP A 529 14.61 38.55 4.90
C ASP A 529 13.48 37.71 5.53
N GLN A 530 12.32 37.66 4.89
CA GLN A 530 11.21 36.79 5.31
C GLN A 530 11.62 35.31 5.29
N ARG A 531 12.29 34.86 4.22
CA ARG A 531 12.79 33.48 4.10
C ARG A 531 13.74 33.13 5.23
N ASN A 532 14.65 34.03 5.56
CA ASN A 532 15.58 33.85 6.68
C ASN A 532 14.85 33.85 8.02
N ALA A 533 13.91 34.77 8.23
CA ALA A 533 13.15 34.90 9.47
C ALA A 533 12.33 33.64 9.81
N ILE A 534 11.74 33.00 8.79
CA ILE A 534 10.98 31.76 8.99
C ILE A 534 11.81 30.50 8.73
N GLN A 535 13.11 30.60 8.46
CA GLN A 535 13.99 29.46 8.16
C GLN A 535 13.53 28.62 6.94
N ARG A 536 13.00 29.26 5.89
CA ARG A 536 12.63 28.57 4.64
C ARG A 536 13.85 27.96 3.97
N ASN A 537 13.80 26.66 3.67
CA ASN A 537 14.89 25.90 3.11
C ASN A 537 14.39 24.99 1.98
N ASP A 538 14.57 25.43 0.73
CA ASP A 538 14.05 24.76 -0.47
C ASP A 538 14.99 23.65 -1.00
N ARG A 539 15.97 23.20 -0.19
CA ARG A 539 16.91 22.13 -0.54
C ARG A 539 16.26 20.74 -0.45
N PRO A 540 16.75 19.75 -1.21
CA PRO A 540 16.22 18.39 -1.20
C PRO A 540 16.37 17.77 0.20
N THR A 541 15.37 16.98 0.59
CA THR A 541 15.31 16.24 1.87
C THR A 541 15.45 17.06 3.14
N GLN A 542 15.40 18.39 3.04
CA GLN A 542 15.43 19.28 4.20
C GLN A 542 14.02 19.61 4.70
N PRO A 543 13.85 19.87 6.01
CA PRO A 543 12.66 20.51 6.54
C PRO A 543 12.48 21.90 5.92
N ASN A 544 11.22 22.34 5.80
CA ASN A 544 10.89 23.60 5.16
C ASN A 544 9.71 24.31 5.83
N GLN A 545 9.51 25.59 5.52
CA GLN A 545 8.46 26.45 6.04
C GLN A 545 7.80 27.18 4.87
N LEU A 546 6.52 26.88 4.62
CA LEU A 546 5.78 27.37 3.47
C LEU A 546 4.61 28.24 3.91
N VAL A 547 4.37 29.32 3.16
CA VAL A 547 3.30 30.29 3.44
C VAL A 547 2.29 30.24 2.31
N PHE A 548 1.02 30.03 2.65
CA PHE A 548 -0.08 29.93 1.70
C PHE A 548 -1.11 31.03 1.97
N SER A 549 -1.73 31.51 0.90
CA SER A 549 -2.87 32.42 0.99
C SER A 549 -4.07 31.86 0.23
N PHE A 550 -5.27 32.20 0.68
CA PHE A 550 -6.51 31.82 0.02
C PHE A 550 -7.66 32.79 0.36
N GLN A 551 -8.68 32.80 -0.49
CA GLN A 551 -9.89 33.60 -0.32
C GLN A 551 -11.11 32.77 -0.76
N LEU A 552 -12.09 32.67 0.13
CA LEU A 552 -13.35 31.97 -0.12
C LEU A 552 -14.29 32.85 -0.96
N ASN A 553 -15.04 32.23 -1.86
CA ASN A 553 -15.88 32.89 -2.86
C ASN A 553 -17.31 33.15 -2.36
N ARG A 554 -17.89 32.21 -1.60
CA ARG A 554 -19.34 32.18 -1.38
C ARG A 554 -19.83 33.31 -0.46
N THR A 555 -20.63 34.22 -1.00
CA THR A 555 -21.56 35.03 -0.18
C THR A 555 -22.55 34.11 0.51
N VAL A 556 -22.53 34.06 1.85
CA VAL A 556 -23.53 33.35 2.67
C VAL A 556 -24.92 33.75 2.16
N ASP A 557 -25.79 32.77 1.92
CA ASP A 557 -27.17 33.03 1.50
C ASP A 557 -27.86 33.89 2.59
N PRO A 558 -28.20 35.16 2.30
CA PRO A 558 -28.78 36.06 3.29
C PRO A 558 -30.23 35.67 3.66
N THR A 559 -30.83 34.68 2.98
CA THR A 559 -32.18 34.18 3.27
C THR A 559 -32.18 33.02 4.27
N LEU A 560 -31.02 32.40 4.52
CA LEU A 560 -30.87 31.50 5.67
C LEU A 560 -30.72 32.37 6.91
N PRO A 561 -31.57 32.21 7.94
CA PRO A 561 -31.40 32.96 9.17
C PRO A 561 -29.99 32.69 9.68
N ALA A 562 -29.21 33.76 9.92
CA ALA A 562 -28.04 33.67 10.78
C ALA A 562 -28.52 32.93 12.02
N GLN A 563 -28.03 31.70 12.24
CA GLN A 563 -28.56 30.85 13.30
C GLN A 563 -28.51 31.67 14.59
N THR A 564 -29.69 32.04 15.07
CA THR A 564 -29.88 32.61 16.39
C THR A 564 -29.50 31.49 17.33
N LEU A 565 -28.26 31.53 17.81
CA LEU A 565 -27.73 30.67 18.85
C LEU A 565 -28.52 30.92 20.13
N ILE A 566 -29.65 30.23 20.28
CA ILE A 566 -30.35 30.14 21.56
C ILE A 566 -29.70 28.97 22.32
N GLY A 567 -28.75 29.30 23.18
CA GLY A 567 -28.12 28.38 24.14
C GLY A 567 -26.78 27.81 23.67
N GLU A 568 -25.70 28.24 24.32
CA GLU A 568 -24.35 27.64 24.28
C GLU A 568 -23.84 27.25 22.88
N SER A 569 -23.43 28.26 22.12
CA SER A 569 -22.78 28.11 20.81
C SER A 569 -21.47 27.33 20.92
N LEU A 570 -21.52 26.02 20.68
CA LEU A 570 -20.33 25.22 20.40
C LEU A 570 -19.59 25.84 19.21
N PRO A 571 -18.29 26.15 19.33
CA PRO A 571 -17.55 26.74 18.23
C PRO A 571 -17.49 25.75 17.06
N ALA A 572 -17.80 26.22 15.86
CA ALA A 572 -17.92 25.35 14.69
C ALA A 572 -16.53 24.95 14.20
N ALA A 573 -16.27 23.63 14.16
CA ALA A 573 -15.06 23.10 13.57
C ALA A 573 -15.13 23.15 12.04
N GLN A 574 -14.15 23.81 11.44
CA GLN A 574 -13.93 23.91 10.01
C GLN A 574 -12.64 23.19 9.64
N THR A 575 -12.55 22.72 8.40
CA THR A 575 -11.41 21.93 7.95
C THR A 575 -10.79 22.57 6.70
N ILE A 576 -9.48 22.78 6.74
CA ILE A 576 -8.68 23.11 5.56
C ILE A 576 -7.86 21.88 5.21
N ILE A 577 -7.89 21.46 3.95
CA ILE A 577 -7.00 20.41 3.44
C ILE A 577 -6.01 21.05 2.49
N LEU A 578 -4.73 21.02 2.87
CA LEU A 578 -3.63 21.46 2.03
C LEU A 578 -3.00 20.24 1.37
N ARG A 579 -2.95 20.21 0.05
CA ARG A 579 -2.29 19.14 -0.72
C ARG A 579 -1.08 19.69 -1.43
N GLY A 580 0.07 19.08 -1.18
CA GLY A 580 1.31 19.35 -1.88
C GLY A 580 1.59 18.36 -3.01
N PRO A 581 2.61 18.65 -3.84
CA PRO A 581 3.13 17.70 -4.82
C PRO A 581 3.66 16.42 -4.16
N HIS A 582 3.78 15.34 -4.94
CA HIS A 582 4.35 14.10 -4.44
C HIS A 582 5.82 14.29 -4.00
N GLY A 583 6.19 13.63 -2.91
CA GLY A 583 7.53 13.65 -2.33
C GLY A 583 7.75 14.75 -1.30
N PHE A 584 6.83 15.70 -1.16
CA PHE A 584 6.72 16.51 0.06
C PHE A 584 6.14 15.66 1.20
N GLU A 585 6.68 15.81 2.40
CA GLU A 585 6.18 15.14 3.59
C GLU A 585 5.86 16.16 4.69
N PHE A 586 4.61 16.17 5.15
CA PHE A 586 4.20 16.91 6.33
C PHE A 586 4.54 16.14 7.60
N PRO A 587 4.94 16.82 8.69
CA PRO A 587 5.03 16.19 10.00
C PRO A 587 3.68 15.64 10.43
N ALA A 588 3.71 14.53 11.19
CA ALA A 588 2.50 13.91 11.74
C ALA A 588 1.64 14.87 12.58
N ASP A 589 2.29 15.81 13.27
CA ASP A 589 1.71 16.99 13.91
C ASP A 589 2.35 18.21 13.27
N CYS A 590 1.73 18.76 12.24
CA CYS A 590 2.27 19.95 11.59
C CYS A 590 2.03 21.19 12.45
N ALA A 591 2.99 22.11 12.46
CA ALA A 591 2.86 23.41 13.09
C ALA A 591 2.28 24.42 12.08
N VAL A 592 1.12 24.99 12.41
CA VAL A 592 0.48 26.04 11.60
C VAL A 592 0.50 27.35 12.37
N ALA A 593 1.11 28.38 11.77
CA ALA A 593 1.07 29.73 12.30
C ALA A 593 0.09 30.58 11.48
N THR A 594 -0.79 31.28 12.17
CA THR A 594 -1.79 32.19 11.57
C THR A 594 -1.72 33.61 12.14
N ALA A 595 -0.99 33.79 13.24
CA ALA A 595 -0.79 35.08 13.89
C ALA A 595 0.10 36.00 13.04
N ARG A 596 -0.22 37.30 13.06
CA ARG A 596 0.44 38.32 12.23
C ARG A 596 1.95 38.38 12.43
N ASP A 597 2.38 38.23 13.67
CA ASP A 597 3.77 38.25 14.11
C ASP A 597 4.51 36.91 13.92
N GLU A 598 3.80 35.83 13.61
CA GLU A 598 4.42 34.50 13.45
C GLU A 598 4.56 34.07 11.98
N VAL A 599 3.55 34.34 11.14
CA VAL A 599 3.47 33.84 9.75
C VAL A 599 4.72 34.17 8.94
N PHE A 600 5.23 35.41 9.09
CA PHE A 600 6.40 35.91 8.36
C PHE A 600 7.65 36.08 9.26
N GLY A 601 7.64 35.51 10.48
CA GLY A 601 8.79 35.57 11.40
C GLY A 601 8.96 36.91 12.12
N GLY A 602 7.88 37.68 12.25
CA GLY A 602 7.82 38.95 12.97
C GLY A 602 6.84 39.93 12.35
N SER A 603 6.25 40.82 13.16
CA SER A 603 5.29 41.83 12.69
C SER A 603 5.89 42.81 11.68
N ALA A 604 7.20 43.10 11.78
CA ALA A 604 7.95 43.94 10.85
C ALA A 604 8.05 43.34 9.43
N PHE A 605 7.86 42.03 9.29
CA PHE A 605 7.91 41.34 8.00
C PHE A 605 6.53 41.14 7.35
N TRP A 606 5.47 41.68 7.96
CA TRP A 606 4.12 41.58 7.42
C TRP A 606 3.97 42.44 6.14
N PRO A 607 3.47 41.89 5.02
CA PRO A 607 3.30 42.64 3.79
C PRO A 607 1.97 43.43 3.80
N ASP A 608 1.97 44.66 4.32
CA ASP A 608 0.77 45.50 4.45
C ASP A 608 0.03 45.74 3.11
N LEU A 609 0.76 45.81 2.00
CA LEU A 609 0.19 46.03 0.66
C LEU A 609 -0.45 44.78 0.03
N ALA A 610 -0.30 43.61 0.63
CA ALA A 610 -0.82 42.35 0.09
C ALA A 610 -2.30 42.09 0.41
N GLY A 611 -2.91 42.92 1.29
CA GLY A 611 -4.32 42.83 1.65
C GLY A 611 -4.69 41.60 2.47
N PHE A 612 -3.74 40.99 3.19
CA PHE A 612 -4.01 39.87 4.08
C PHE A 612 -4.72 40.32 5.35
N SER A 613 -5.70 39.55 5.78
CA SER A 613 -6.42 39.77 7.04
C SER A 613 -5.88 38.89 8.17
N ASN A 614 -5.92 39.42 9.39
CA ASN A 614 -5.57 38.67 10.60
C ASN A 614 -6.63 37.60 10.90
N TRP A 615 -6.18 36.45 11.37
CA TRP A 615 -7.06 35.48 12.01
C TRP A 615 -7.41 36.00 13.40
N THR A 616 -8.70 36.17 13.68
CA THR A 616 -9.21 36.62 14.98
C THR A 616 -9.76 35.43 15.77
N SER A 617 -9.95 35.60 17.09
CA SER A 617 -10.65 34.63 17.92
C SER A 617 -12.08 34.35 17.46
N GLU A 618 -12.69 35.29 16.74
CA GLU A 618 -14.02 35.15 16.15
C GLU A 618 -13.99 34.30 14.86
N THR A 619 -13.01 34.52 13.97
CA THR A 619 -12.86 33.73 12.74
C THR A 619 -12.32 32.32 13.01
N GLY A 620 -11.61 32.15 14.14
CA GLY A 620 -11.20 30.85 14.66
C GLY A 620 -9.68 30.67 14.76
N ALA A 621 -9.29 29.78 15.67
CA ALA A 621 -7.90 29.39 15.89
C ALA A 621 -7.65 27.98 15.31
N VAL A 622 -6.41 27.73 14.88
CA VAL A 622 -5.99 26.38 14.52
C VAL A 622 -5.87 25.57 15.81
N THR A 623 -6.60 24.47 15.88
CA THR A 623 -6.61 23.57 17.04
C THR A 623 -5.87 22.27 16.79
N MET A 624 -5.75 21.86 15.52
CA MET A 624 -5.11 20.61 15.12
C MET A 624 -4.58 20.69 13.69
N CYS A 625 -3.45 20.03 13.42
CA CYS A 625 -2.93 19.82 12.08
C CYS A 625 -2.35 18.40 11.96
N ASP A 626 -3.00 17.56 11.16
CA ASP A 626 -2.55 16.18 10.90
C ASP A 626 -1.91 16.10 9.52
N GLY A 627 -0.60 15.83 9.47
CA GLY A 627 0.12 15.55 8.24
C GLY A 627 0.18 14.06 7.93
N VAL A 628 -0.16 13.68 6.69
CA VAL A 628 -0.02 12.33 6.15
C VAL A 628 0.56 12.42 4.74
N GLY A 629 1.83 12.09 4.60
CA GLY A 629 2.55 12.23 3.33
C GLY A 629 2.52 13.67 2.86
N ASN A 630 2.05 13.91 1.62
CA ASN A 630 1.94 15.22 1.00
C ASN A 630 0.62 15.96 1.29
N VAL A 631 -0.15 15.53 2.31
CA VAL A 631 -1.43 16.15 2.67
C VAL A 631 -1.41 16.58 4.14
N ALA A 632 -1.84 17.80 4.42
CA ALA A 632 -2.09 18.30 5.76
C ALA A 632 -3.57 18.62 5.94
N THR A 633 -4.17 18.12 7.03
CA THR A 633 -5.55 18.41 7.42
C THR A 633 -5.53 19.32 8.64
N ILE A 634 -5.94 20.58 8.45
CA ILE A 634 -5.91 21.64 9.46
C ILE A 634 -7.33 21.86 9.97
N THR A 635 -7.52 21.80 11.29
CA THR A 635 -8.81 22.06 11.93
C THR A 635 -8.80 23.44 12.56
N VAL A 636 -9.76 24.26 12.16
CA VAL A 636 -9.96 25.64 12.63
C VAL A 636 -11.26 25.68 13.43
N VAL A 637 -11.23 26.25 14.62
CA VAL A 637 -12.39 26.32 15.52
C VAL A 637 -12.62 27.77 15.90
N GLY A 638 -13.80 28.30 15.58
CA GLY A 638 -14.17 29.69 15.86
C GLY A 638 -15.69 29.90 15.96
N PRO A 639 -16.15 30.94 16.67
CA PRO A 639 -17.57 31.30 16.74
C PRO A 639 -18.19 31.67 15.39
N MET A 640 -17.47 32.41 14.54
CA MET A 640 -17.93 32.84 13.22
C MET A 640 -17.33 32.00 12.08
N GLY A 641 -16.15 31.43 12.30
CA GLY A 641 -15.43 30.71 11.27
C GLY A 641 -14.82 31.62 10.19
N LEU A 642 -14.19 31.02 9.18
CA LEU A 642 -13.57 31.76 8.07
C LEU A 642 -14.63 32.40 7.16
N LEU A 643 -14.46 33.69 6.89
CA LEU A 643 -15.43 34.51 6.18
C LEU A 643 -15.14 34.58 4.67
N PRO A 644 -16.18 34.68 3.83
CA PRO A 644 -16.01 34.87 2.40
C PRO A 644 -15.49 36.26 2.04
N GLY A 645 -14.80 36.36 0.91
CA GLY A 645 -14.20 37.62 0.46
C GLY A 645 -13.02 38.11 1.30
N VAL A 646 -12.64 37.40 2.36
CA VAL A 646 -11.48 37.71 3.20
C VAL A 646 -10.27 36.90 2.73
N ARG A 647 -9.14 37.58 2.51
CA ARG A 647 -7.89 36.93 2.11
C ARG A 647 -7.10 36.51 3.34
N TYR A 648 -7.10 35.22 3.62
CA TYR A 648 -6.37 34.62 4.73
C TYR A 648 -4.98 34.18 4.30
N VAL A 649 -4.06 34.16 5.26
CA VAL A 649 -2.68 33.65 5.09
C VAL A 649 -2.30 32.78 6.28
N PHE A 650 -1.55 31.71 6.05
CA PHE A 650 -0.99 30.88 7.11
C PHE A 650 0.37 30.30 6.69
N ARG A 651 1.22 30.02 7.67
CA ARG A 651 2.47 29.28 7.50
C ARG A 651 2.28 27.86 8.01
N VAL A 652 2.84 26.88 7.31
CA VAL A 652 2.89 25.48 7.74
C VAL A 652 4.30 24.92 7.56
N ASP A 653 4.69 24.04 8.48
CA ASP A 653 5.96 23.33 8.39
C ASP A 653 5.88 22.07 7.51
N ILE A 654 7.02 21.76 6.91
CA ILE A 654 7.23 20.59 6.06
C ILE A 654 8.37 19.81 6.68
N ARG A 655 8.17 18.50 6.90
CA ARG A 655 9.20 17.61 7.43
C ARG A 655 10.32 17.41 6.42
N MET A 656 9.95 17.24 5.15
CA MET A 656 10.90 16.90 4.10
C MET A 656 10.43 17.40 2.73
N ASN A 657 11.30 18.13 2.03
CA ASN A 657 11.16 18.40 0.60
C ASN A 657 11.52 17.17 -0.25
N PRO A 658 10.96 17.02 -1.47
CA PRO A 658 11.36 15.96 -2.37
C PRO A 658 12.83 16.08 -2.80
N VAL A 659 13.42 14.95 -3.23
CA VAL A 659 14.81 14.88 -3.71
C VAL A 659 15.06 15.69 -4.99
N ALA A 660 14.02 15.96 -5.76
CA ALA A 660 14.03 16.76 -6.98
C ALA A 660 12.66 17.41 -7.15
N THR A 661 12.58 18.47 -7.96
CA THR A 661 11.32 19.14 -8.30
C THR A 661 10.35 18.13 -8.93
N PRO A 662 9.16 17.91 -8.35
CA PRO A 662 8.19 17.00 -8.93
C PRO A 662 7.71 17.53 -10.28
N TRP A 663 7.58 16.65 -11.26
CA TRP A 663 7.14 17.03 -12.61
C TRP A 663 5.75 17.71 -12.60
N ARG A 664 4.83 17.26 -11.73
CA ARG A 664 3.56 17.96 -11.40
C ARG A 664 3.74 18.73 -10.08
N ASN A 665 4.41 19.88 -10.15
CA ASN A 665 4.66 20.75 -8.99
C ASN A 665 3.47 21.68 -8.69
N TYR A 666 2.32 21.11 -8.33
CA TYR A 666 1.10 21.88 -8.00
C TYR A 666 0.63 21.63 -6.57
N TRP A 667 0.13 22.69 -5.94
CA TRP A 667 -0.51 22.69 -4.64
C TRP A 667 -2.01 22.98 -4.80
N SER A 668 -2.82 22.54 -3.84
CA SER A 668 -4.23 22.93 -3.75
C SER A 668 -4.66 23.11 -2.30
N VAL A 669 -5.65 23.98 -2.11
CA VAL A 669 -6.31 24.22 -0.82
C VAL A 669 -7.78 23.87 -0.98
N GLU A 670 -8.29 23.05 -0.07
CA GLU A 670 -9.71 22.75 0.07
C GLU A 670 -10.20 23.29 1.41
N PHE A 671 -11.43 23.78 1.44
CA PHE A 671 -12.10 24.27 2.63
C PHE A 671 -13.44 23.56 2.79
N TYR A 672 -13.70 23.13 4.01
CA TYR A 672 -14.96 22.53 4.41
C TYR A 672 -15.48 23.26 5.65
N GLY A 673 -16.46 24.13 5.43
CA GLY A 673 -17.08 24.99 6.44
C GLY A 673 -18.06 24.24 7.36
N GLN A 674 -18.87 24.99 8.11
CA GLN A 674 -19.87 24.41 8.99
C GLN A 674 -21.03 23.78 8.20
N ARG A 675 -21.66 22.78 8.81
CA ARG A 675 -22.92 22.19 8.32
C ARG A 675 -24.09 22.81 9.06
N SER A 676 -25.12 23.22 8.32
CA SER A 676 -26.38 23.66 8.93
C SER A 676 -27.17 22.44 9.41
N TYR A 677 -27.85 22.58 10.55
CA TYR A 677 -28.73 21.56 11.11
C TYR A 677 -30.10 22.18 11.41
N ASP A 678 -31.16 21.38 11.32
CA ASP A 678 -32.51 21.73 11.74
C ASP A 678 -32.63 21.70 13.27
N GLU A 679 -33.77 22.14 13.78
CA GLU A 679 -34.06 22.20 15.23
C GLU A 679 -34.01 20.81 15.91
N VAL A 680 -34.07 19.72 15.14
CA VAL A 680 -34.03 18.33 15.62
C VAL A 680 -32.64 17.71 15.43
N GLY A 681 -31.66 18.49 14.97
CA GLY A 681 -30.28 18.04 14.75
C GLY A 681 -30.07 17.27 13.44
N ASN A 682 -31.03 17.28 12.51
CA ASN A 682 -30.81 16.74 11.17
C ASN A 682 -30.10 17.76 10.30
N PRO A 683 -29.18 17.35 9.43
CA PRO A 683 -28.50 18.27 8.56
C PRO A 683 -29.42 18.92 7.51
N ILE A 684 -29.32 20.24 7.35
CA ILE A 684 -30.02 21.02 6.31
C ILE A 684 -29.03 21.43 5.22
N GLY A 685 -29.32 21.06 3.99
CA GLY A 685 -28.58 21.51 2.81
C GLY A 685 -27.17 20.92 2.69
N THR A 686 -26.42 21.40 1.70
CA THR A 686 -25.03 20.99 1.46
C THR A 686 -24.08 21.78 2.36
N ARG A 687 -23.14 21.07 3.00
CA ARG A 687 -22.01 21.69 3.71
C ARG A 687 -21.31 22.67 2.78
N HIS A 688 -21.05 23.89 3.26
CA HIS A 688 -20.25 24.85 2.48
C HIS A 688 -18.86 24.28 2.29
N ALA A 689 -18.48 24.08 1.03
CA ALA A 689 -17.18 23.55 0.68
C ALA A 689 -16.69 24.19 -0.60
N GLU A 690 -15.42 24.54 -0.63
CA GLU A 690 -14.75 25.15 -1.77
C GLU A 690 -13.37 24.53 -1.97
N ALA A 691 -12.86 24.55 -3.20
CA ALA A 691 -11.49 24.17 -3.51
C ALA A 691 -10.84 25.17 -4.46
N SER A 692 -9.54 25.38 -4.29
CA SER A 692 -8.74 26.18 -5.20
C SER A 692 -8.49 25.46 -6.51
N GLU A 693 -8.26 26.22 -7.57
CA GLU A 693 -7.53 25.67 -8.71
C GLU A 693 -6.12 25.26 -8.25
N PRO A 694 -5.55 24.19 -8.81
CA PRO A 694 -4.17 23.83 -8.54
C PRO A 694 -3.23 24.98 -8.93
N PHE A 695 -2.38 25.42 -8.01
CA PHE A 695 -1.45 26.54 -8.22
C PHE A 695 0.01 26.07 -8.16
N PRO A 696 0.94 26.72 -8.88
CA PRO A 696 2.32 26.26 -8.97
C PRO A 696 3.05 26.33 -7.62
N GLY A 697 3.91 25.34 -7.39
CA GLY A 697 4.85 25.30 -6.28
C GLY A 697 6.14 26.06 -6.56
N PHE A 698 7.22 25.63 -5.90
CA PHE A 698 8.57 26.18 -6.07
C PHE A 698 9.55 25.09 -6.50
N GLU A 699 10.63 25.47 -7.18
CA GLU A 699 11.66 24.54 -7.62
C GLU A 699 12.60 24.18 -6.46
N ILE A 700 12.91 22.89 -6.31
CA ILE A 700 13.86 22.41 -5.31
C ILE A 700 15.26 22.81 -5.72
N TRP A 701 16.02 23.37 -4.76
CA TRP A 701 17.41 23.77 -4.95
C TRP A 701 18.32 22.54 -5.04
N THR A 702 18.36 21.96 -6.24
CA THR A 702 19.20 20.82 -6.63
C THR A 702 20.12 21.25 -7.76
N PHE A 703 21.28 20.59 -7.88
CA PHE A 703 22.07 20.70 -9.10
C PHE A 703 21.41 19.87 -10.19
N SER A 704 21.32 20.42 -11.40
CA SER A 704 21.02 19.62 -12.60
C SER A 704 22.32 19.22 -13.29
N ASP A 705 22.26 18.19 -14.14
CA ASP A 705 23.38 17.77 -15.00
C ASP A 705 24.66 17.41 -14.24
N VAL A 706 24.51 16.82 -13.04
CA VAL A 706 25.66 16.41 -12.23
C VAL A 706 26.34 15.20 -12.87
N LEU A 707 27.57 15.38 -13.32
CA LEU A 707 28.39 14.34 -13.93
C LEU A 707 29.80 14.36 -13.32
N VAL A 708 30.22 13.23 -12.77
CA VAL A 708 31.60 13.00 -12.34
C VAL A 708 32.29 12.11 -13.36
N VAL A 709 33.21 12.69 -14.12
CA VAL A 709 34.02 11.96 -15.10
C VAL A 709 35.41 11.74 -14.53
N PRO A 710 35.79 10.50 -14.15
CA PRO A 710 37.16 10.22 -13.80
C PRO A 710 38.04 10.40 -15.04
N ARG A 711 39.14 11.15 -14.93
CA ARG A 711 40.12 11.23 -16.03
C ARG A 711 41.00 9.98 -16.13
N THR A 712 41.03 9.18 -15.07
CA THR A 712 41.64 7.85 -14.99
C THR A 712 40.92 7.01 -13.92
N THR A 713 40.82 5.69 -14.13
CA THR A 713 40.27 4.72 -13.18
C THR A 713 41.37 3.84 -12.56
N GLU A 714 42.65 4.18 -12.78
CA GLU A 714 43.79 3.45 -12.23
C GLU A 714 43.84 3.52 -10.70
N ARG A 715 44.41 2.48 -10.06
CA ARG A 715 44.56 2.45 -8.60
C ARG A 715 45.54 3.54 -8.14
N SER A 716 45.19 4.29 -7.10
CA SER A 716 46.18 5.09 -6.38
C SER A 716 47.22 4.16 -5.76
N SER A 717 48.47 4.21 -6.21
CA SER A 717 49.57 3.44 -5.60
C SER A 717 50.37 4.34 -4.64
N ALA A 718 50.62 3.85 -3.43
CA ALA A 718 51.57 4.45 -2.51
C ALA A 718 52.94 3.84 -2.78
N LEU A 719 53.70 4.41 -3.72
CA LEU A 719 55.11 4.08 -3.88
C LEU A 719 55.94 5.33 -3.56
N ALA A 720 56.72 5.18 -2.48
CA ALA A 720 57.84 5.96 -1.95
C ALA A 720 57.80 7.50 -1.88
N ASP A 721 57.08 8.25 -2.73
CA ASP A 721 57.19 9.73 -2.76
C ASP A 721 55.85 10.48 -2.93
N GLY A 722 54.71 9.86 -2.62
CA GLY A 722 53.44 10.59 -2.43
C GLY A 722 52.21 9.89 -3.00
N VAL A 723 51.04 10.26 -2.47
CA VAL A 723 49.74 9.76 -2.92
C VAL A 723 49.49 10.21 -4.36
N VAL A 724 49.46 9.28 -5.31
CA VAL A 724 49.00 9.55 -6.69
C VAL A 724 47.52 9.89 -6.65
N ARG A 725 47.19 11.17 -6.89
CA ARG A 725 45.82 11.69 -6.90
C ARG A 725 45.21 11.52 -8.29
N ASN A 726 44.07 10.86 -8.37
CA ASN A 726 43.33 10.72 -9.62
C ASN A 726 42.46 11.97 -9.85
N PRO A 727 42.69 12.75 -10.92
CA PRO A 727 41.85 13.91 -11.20
C PRO A 727 40.47 13.46 -11.69
N ILE A 728 39.44 14.08 -11.12
CA ILE A 728 38.05 13.98 -11.57
C ILE A 728 37.63 15.31 -12.18
N SER A 729 36.81 15.25 -13.23
CA SER A 729 36.05 16.39 -13.72
C SER A 729 34.64 16.29 -13.14
N VAL A 730 34.20 17.33 -12.43
CA VAL A 730 32.82 17.43 -11.94
C VAL A 730 32.12 18.51 -12.75
N LEU A 731 31.04 18.14 -13.43
CA LEU A 731 30.16 19.05 -14.14
C LEU A 731 28.85 19.10 -13.38
N PHE A 732 28.28 20.30 -13.22
CA PHE A 732 26.98 20.51 -12.60
C PHE A 732 26.47 21.90 -12.97
N THR A 733 25.16 22.05 -12.99
CA THR A 733 24.48 23.33 -13.19
C THR A 733 23.84 23.75 -11.87
N THR A 734 24.15 24.97 -11.41
CA THR A 734 23.55 25.53 -10.20
C THR A 734 22.20 26.16 -10.51
N HIS A 735 21.20 25.89 -9.68
CA HIS A 735 19.89 26.53 -9.80
C HIS A 735 19.90 28.00 -9.38
N SER A 736 20.58 28.31 -8.28
CA SER A 736 20.68 29.67 -7.74
C SER A 736 22.03 30.30 -8.04
N ALA A 737 22.04 31.61 -8.27
CA ALA A 737 23.28 32.37 -8.42
C ALA A 737 24.09 32.31 -7.11
N VAL A 738 25.34 31.89 -7.20
CA VAL A 738 26.30 31.95 -6.08
C VAL A 738 27.00 33.31 -6.15
N PRO A 739 26.83 34.19 -5.14
CA PRO A 739 27.46 35.50 -5.16
C PRO A 739 28.99 35.41 -5.09
N SER A 740 29.68 36.47 -5.51
CA SER A 740 31.14 36.53 -5.47
C SER A 740 31.68 36.32 -4.05
N GLY A 741 32.66 35.42 -3.91
CA GLY A 741 33.20 34.98 -2.61
C GLY A 741 32.51 33.75 -2.01
N GLY A 742 31.39 33.28 -2.58
CA GLY A 742 30.83 31.96 -2.29
C GLY A 742 31.63 30.84 -2.95
N GLY A 743 31.47 29.61 -2.45
CA GLY A 743 32.16 28.42 -2.97
C GLY A 743 31.27 27.18 -3.00
N ALA A 744 31.70 26.16 -3.75
CA ALA A 744 31.13 24.81 -3.76
C ALA A 744 32.09 23.87 -3.02
N VAL A 745 31.55 22.91 -2.25
CA VAL A 745 32.32 21.91 -1.49
C VAL A 745 31.91 20.52 -1.96
#